data_AF-A0A1M6VRI4-F1
#
_entry.id   AF-A0A1M6VRI4-F1
#
_cell.length_a   1.000
_cell.length_b   1.000
_cell.length_c   1.000
_cell.angle_alpha   90.00
_cell.angle_beta   90.00
_cell.angle_gamma   90.00
#
_symmetry.space_group_name_H-M   'P 1'
#
loop_
_entity.id
_entity.type
_entity.pdbx_description
1 polymer ?
#
loop_
_entity_poly.entity_id
_entity_poly.type
_entity_poly.pdbx_seq_one_letter_code
_entity_poly.pdbx_strand_id
1 'polypeptide(L)'
;MRPWPGHAYPLGASYDGSGTNFALFSEVADRVVLCLFDEDGNEEQVELTEVDGFVWHGYLPGIEPGQRYGYRVHGPYDPASGHRCNPAKLLIDPYAKALSGPVEWDEAVFGYRFGSPDERNDADSAPYVPKSVVVNPFFDWGTDRAPRVPYHETVIYEAHVRGLTMQHPGLPPELRGTYTGLAHPVMIEHYKRLGITAIELMPVHEFLNDHHLQQKGLSNYWGYNTIAYLAPHHAYATAGSRPGAQVHEFKAMVRDLHDADIEVILDVVYNHTAEGNHMGPTLSMRGIDNAAYYRLVEDDRRYYMDYTGTGNSLNVRNPHTLQLIMDSLRYWVTEMHVDGFRFDLASTLAREFYDVDRLSAFFDLVQQDPVISQVKLIAEPWDVGPGGYQVGNFPPLWSEWNGKYRDTVRDFWRGEPGTLGEFASRLTGSSDLYQNDGRRPYASINFVTAHDGFTLADLVSYNEKHNEANGEGGNDGESHNRSWNCGVEGPTDDEGVLALRARQQRNFIATLMLSQGVPMLLHGDELGRTQQGNNNVYCQDNELSWVDWTQATKNSELLEFTSDMVALRAAHPVFRRRRFFDGRPIARSRGNALPDIAWFTPSGEEMTEQDWDSGFGKCVTAFLNGDGITEPDPRGNKVVDDSFLVAFNAHYEDIDVTLPPGYGRTWAVVVDTAEGTVVTLTQARGSAGKDPVTYPGGATVSVGARSLLVLQRLN
;
A
#
# COMPACT_ATOMS: atom_id res chain seq x y z
N MET A 1 -15.29 -39.18 -15.13
CA MET A 1 -16.69 -38.80 -14.85
C MET A 1 -17.33 -38.15 -16.09
N ARG A 2 -18.66 -38.19 -16.32
CA ARG A 2 -19.30 -37.39 -17.41
C ARG A 2 -19.89 -36.12 -16.79
N PRO A 3 -19.42 -34.90 -17.16
CA PRO A 3 -19.96 -33.68 -16.60
C PRO A 3 -21.39 -33.42 -17.07
N TRP A 4 -22.19 -32.79 -16.21
CA TRP A 4 -23.43 -32.13 -16.61
C TRP A 4 -23.09 -30.80 -17.30
N PRO A 5 -24.02 -30.21 -18.07
CA PRO A 5 -23.72 -28.99 -18.81
C PRO A 5 -23.19 -27.84 -17.96
N GLY A 6 -23.70 -27.66 -16.74
CA GLY A 6 -23.31 -26.53 -15.88
C GLY A 6 -23.66 -25.17 -16.50
N HIS A 7 -22.89 -24.15 -16.13
CA HIS A 7 -23.10 -22.77 -16.54
C HIS A 7 -21.77 -22.06 -16.84
N ALA A 8 -21.76 -21.18 -17.85
CA ALA A 8 -20.62 -20.33 -18.18
C ALA A 8 -20.30 -19.24 -17.14
N TYR A 9 -21.22 -18.98 -16.19
CA TYR A 9 -21.02 -17.99 -15.13
C TYR A 9 -21.56 -18.52 -13.79
N PRO A 10 -20.89 -18.22 -12.65
CA PRO A 10 -19.63 -17.48 -12.52
C PRO A 10 -18.41 -18.24 -13.06
N LEU A 11 -17.37 -17.49 -13.45
CA LEU A 11 -16.07 -18.05 -13.82
C LEU A 11 -15.37 -18.70 -12.60
N GLY A 12 -14.51 -19.69 -12.88
CA GLY A 12 -13.82 -20.50 -11.88
C GLY A 12 -14.64 -21.67 -11.36
N ALA A 13 -14.22 -22.22 -10.21
CA ALA A 13 -14.96 -23.27 -9.50
C ALA A 13 -15.94 -22.67 -8.47
N SER A 14 -17.21 -23.07 -8.55
CA SER A 14 -18.28 -22.61 -7.66
C SER A 14 -19.10 -23.77 -7.12
N TYR A 15 -18.98 -23.99 -5.81
CA TYR A 15 -19.72 -25.00 -5.06
C TYR A 15 -21.10 -24.47 -4.64
N ASP A 16 -22.16 -25.26 -4.86
CA ASP A 16 -23.55 -24.88 -4.61
C ASP A 16 -24.24 -25.67 -3.48
N GLY A 17 -23.50 -26.54 -2.77
CA GLY A 17 -24.03 -27.45 -1.76
C GLY A 17 -24.29 -28.88 -2.25
N SER A 18 -24.42 -29.10 -3.57
CA SER A 18 -24.67 -30.43 -4.17
C SER A 18 -23.53 -30.90 -5.08
N GLY A 19 -22.75 -29.97 -5.61
CA GLY A 19 -21.63 -30.22 -6.50
C GLY A 19 -20.93 -28.92 -6.86
N THR A 20 -20.04 -28.99 -7.84
CA THR A 20 -19.23 -27.84 -8.26
C THR A 20 -19.40 -27.57 -9.75
N ASN A 21 -19.71 -26.32 -10.08
CA ASN A 21 -19.65 -25.79 -11.44
C ASN A 21 -18.22 -25.30 -11.74
N PHE A 22 -17.68 -25.69 -12.89
CA PHE A 22 -16.38 -25.23 -13.39
C PHE A 22 -16.60 -24.43 -14.67
N ALA A 23 -16.00 -23.25 -14.77
CA ALA A 23 -16.06 -22.40 -15.96
C ALA A 23 -14.71 -21.72 -16.23
N LEU A 24 -14.17 -21.87 -17.43
CA LEU A 24 -12.86 -21.35 -17.84
C LEU A 24 -12.96 -20.63 -19.18
N PHE A 25 -12.53 -19.36 -19.24
CA PHE A 25 -12.42 -18.63 -20.49
C PHE A 25 -11.18 -19.06 -21.29
N SER A 26 -11.37 -19.36 -22.57
CA SER A 26 -10.30 -19.45 -23.58
C SER A 26 -10.93 -19.37 -24.97
N GLU A 27 -10.56 -18.36 -25.76
CA GLU A 27 -11.03 -18.19 -27.13
C GLU A 27 -10.22 -19.02 -28.13
N VAL A 28 -8.97 -19.35 -27.77
CA VAL A 28 -8.02 -20.08 -28.62
C VAL A 28 -8.02 -21.59 -28.41
N ALA A 29 -8.63 -22.08 -27.33
CA ALA A 29 -8.65 -23.51 -27.02
C ALA A 29 -9.46 -24.31 -28.06
N ASP A 30 -8.93 -25.47 -28.45
CA ASP A 30 -9.66 -26.48 -29.22
C ASP A 30 -10.33 -27.51 -28.30
N ARG A 31 -9.81 -27.66 -27.08
CA ARG A 31 -10.29 -28.61 -26.07
C ARG A 31 -9.77 -28.23 -24.68
N VAL A 32 -10.65 -28.29 -23.68
CA VAL A 32 -10.31 -28.06 -22.27
C VAL A 32 -10.57 -29.32 -21.45
N VAL A 33 -9.56 -29.75 -20.70
CA VAL A 33 -9.64 -30.89 -19.77
C VAL A 33 -9.49 -30.37 -18.35
N LEU A 34 -10.52 -30.59 -17.54
CA LEU A 34 -10.49 -30.43 -16.09
C LEU A 34 -9.78 -31.64 -15.47
N CYS A 35 -8.76 -31.39 -14.67
CA CYS A 35 -7.96 -32.40 -13.99
C CYS A 35 -8.28 -32.36 -12.50
N LEU A 36 -8.87 -33.41 -11.95
CA LEU A 36 -9.16 -33.57 -10.52
C LEU A 36 -8.08 -34.42 -9.86
N PHE A 37 -7.65 -34.05 -8.66
CA PHE A 37 -6.61 -34.76 -7.91
C PHE A 37 -7.16 -35.27 -6.59
N ASP A 38 -6.91 -36.54 -6.28
CA ASP A 38 -7.20 -37.11 -4.97
C ASP A 38 -6.08 -36.79 -3.94
N GLU A 39 -6.19 -37.33 -2.73
CA GLU A 39 -5.20 -37.11 -1.66
C GLU A 39 -3.84 -37.75 -1.97
N ASP A 40 -3.83 -38.85 -2.73
CA ASP A 40 -2.63 -39.57 -3.17
C ASP A 40 -1.96 -38.91 -4.39
N GLY A 41 -2.60 -37.89 -4.98
CA GLY A 41 -2.11 -37.16 -6.14
C GLY A 41 -2.45 -37.81 -7.49
N ASN A 42 -3.35 -38.79 -7.52
CA ASN A 42 -3.81 -39.38 -8.78
C ASN A 42 -4.69 -38.40 -9.55
N GLU A 43 -4.46 -38.28 -10.86
CA GLU A 43 -5.19 -37.40 -11.75
C GLU A 43 -6.39 -38.12 -12.40
N GLU A 44 -7.61 -37.61 -12.20
CA GLU A 44 -8.79 -37.93 -13.01
C GLU A 44 -9.07 -36.79 -14.00
N GLN A 45 -9.11 -37.11 -15.29
CA GLN A 45 -9.38 -36.15 -16.36
C GLN A 45 -10.85 -36.16 -16.78
N VAL A 46 -11.43 -34.97 -16.88
CA VAL A 46 -12.82 -34.72 -17.29
C VAL A 46 -12.81 -33.67 -18.39
N GLU A 47 -13.29 -34.02 -19.58
CA GLU A 47 -13.38 -33.09 -20.69
C GLU A 47 -14.59 -32.16 -20.52
N LEU A 48 -14.37 -30.85 -20.61
CA LEU A 48 -15.45 -29.85 -20.65
C LEU A 48 -15.93 -29.70 -22.10
N THR A 49 -17.17 -30.10 -22.37
CA THR A 49 -17.72 -30.17 -23.74
C THR A 49 -18.64 -29.02 -24.09
N GLU A 50 -19.16 -28.30 -23.10
CA GLU A 50 -20.04 -27.16 -23.32
C GLU A 50 -19.22 -25.88 -23.40
N VAL A 51 -19.53 -25.04 -24.39
CA VAL A 51 -18.85 -23.77 -24.63
C VAL A 51 -19.86 -22.71 -25.01
N ASP A 52 -20.03 -21.70 -24.15
CA ASP A 52 -20.86 -20.54 -24.38
C ASP A 52 -20.00 -19.28 -24.33
N GLY A 53 -19.94 -18.51 -25.44
CA GLY A 53 -19.19 -17.26 -25.49
C GLY A 53 -17.70 -17.39 -25.14
N PHE A 54 -17.04 -18.44 -25.65
CA PHE A 54 -15.64 -18.80 -25.37
C PHE A 54 -15.35 -19.24 -23.91
N VAL A 55 -16.39 -19.46 -23.12
CA VAL A 55 -16.25 -20.04 -21.78
C VAL A 55 -16.58 -21.53 -21.83
N TRP A 56 -15.60 -22.35 -21.48
CA TRP A 56 -15.69 -23.79 -21.36
C TRP A 56 -16.23 -24.15 -19.98
N HIS A 57 -17.30 -24.92 -19.91
CA HIS A 57 -17.93 -25.20 -18.62
C HIS A 57 -18.48 -26.62 -18.46
N GLY A 58 -18.71 -26.99 -17.20
CA GLY A 58 -19.31 -28.25 -16.81
C GLY A 58 -19.60 -28.30 -15.31
N TYR A 59 -20.60 -29.10 -14.92
CA TYR A 59 -20.98 -29.30 -13.53
C TYR A 59 -20.74 -30.75 -13.11
N LEU A 60 -20.12 -30.92 -11.95
CA LEU A 60 -19.82 -32.22 -11.36
C LEU A 60 -20.55 -32.40 -10.02
N PRO A 61 -21.63 -33.21 -9.98
CA PRO A 61 -22.31 -33.57 -8.73
C PRO A 61 -21.36 -34.28 -7.77
N GLY A 62 -21.45 -33.97 -6.48
CA GLY A 62 -20.66 -34.61 -5.42
C GLY A 62 -19.20 -34.15 -5.30
N ILE A 63 -18.76 -33.21 -6.15
CA ILE A 63 -17.48 -32.52 -5.93
C ILE A 63 -17.68 -31.44 -4.87
N GLU A 64 -17.00 -31.60 -3.73
CA GLU A 64 -17.14 -30.78 -2.53
C GLU A 64 -15.92 -29.86 -2.30
N PRO A 65 -16.04 -28.84 -1.42
CA PRO A 65 -14.91 -28.03 -1.00
C PRO A 65 -13.73 -28.87 -0.47
N GLY A 66 -12.51 -28.46 -0.84
CA GLY A 66 -11.27 -29.20 -0.60
C GLY A 66 -10.80 -30.00 -1.81
N GLN A 67 -11.65 -30.22 -2.83
CA GLN A 67 -11.24 -30.84 -4.08
C GLN A 67 -10.13 -30.04 -4.76
N ARG A 68 -9.01 -30.71 -5.04
CA ARG A 68 -7.88 -30.16 -5.79
C ARG A 68 -8.12 -30.34 -7.28
N TYR A 69 -7.86 -29.30 -8.06
CA TYR A 69 -8.03 -29.34 -9.51
C TYR A 69 -7.03 -28.46 -10.26
N GLY A 70 -6.99 -28.61 -11.57
CA GLY A 70 -6.32 -27.74 -12.52
C GLY A 70 -6.86 -27.99 -13.94
N TYR A 71 -6.27 -27.35 -14.94
CA TYR A 71 -6.68 -27.51 -16.34
C TYR A 71 -5.53 -27.94 -17.24
N ARG A 72 -5.86 -28.67 -18.30
CA ARG A 72 -5.00 -28.84 -19.48
C ARG A 72 -5.73 -28.29 -20.69
N VAL A 73 -5.12 -27.29 -21.33
CA VAL A 73 -5.70 -26.60 -22.48
C VAL A 73 -4.97 -27.03 -23.75
N HIS A 74 -5.73 -27.58 -24.69
CA HIS A 74 -5.28 -27.89 -26.04
C HIS A 74 -5.61 -26.73 -26.96
N GLY A 75 -4.70 -26.40 -27.86
CA GLY A 75 -4.85 -25.34 -28.85
C GLY A 75 -3.57 -25.19 -29.67
N PRO A 76 -3.45 -24.11 -30.46
CA PRO A 76 -2.26 -23.83 -31.24
C PRO A 76 -1.03 -23.57 -30.36
N TYR A 77 0.10 -24.16 -30.75
CA TYR A 77 1.42 -23.82 -30.25
C TYR A 77 2.23 -23.22 -31.41
N ASP A 78 2.22 -21.90 -31.50
CA ASP A 78 2.98 -21.13 -32.48
C ASP A 78 3.53 -19.88 -31.76
N PRO A 79 4.70 -19.99 -31.12
CA PRO A 79 5.30 -18.88 -30.38
C PRO A 79 5.55 -17.65 -31.23
N ALA A 80 5.77 -17.78 -32.55
CA ALA A 80 5.98 -16.63 -33.44
C ALA A 80 4.71 -15.77 -33.58
N SER A 81 3.53 -16.42 -33.57
CA SER A 81 2.23 -15.73 -33.56
C SER A 81 1.70 -15.45 -32.14
N GLY A 82 2.47 -15.79 -31.11
CA GLY A 82 2.12 -15.59 -29.70
C GLY A 82 1.24 -16.69 -29.09
N HIS A 83 0.95 -17.78 -29.81
CA HIS A 83 0.15 -18.90 -29.31
C HIS A 83 1.01 -19.89 -28.53
N ARG A 84 0.61 -20.22 -27.29
CA ARG A 84 1.44 -20.98 -26.33
C ARG A 84 0.72 -22.14 -25.64
N CYS A 85 -0.40 -22.62 -26.19
CA CYS A 85 -1.13 -23.74 -25.60
C CYS A 85 -0.24 -25.00 -25.56
N ASN A 86 -0.08 -25.58 -24.37
CA ASN A 86 0.69 -26.80 -24.18
C ASN A 86 -0.02 -27.69 -23.15
N PRO A 87 -0.75 -28.74 -23.59
CA PRO A 87 -1.54 -29.59 -22.69
C PRO A 87 -0.68 -30.48 -21.78
N ALA A 88 0.64 -30.59 -22.02
CA ALA A 88 1.55 -31.23 -21.07
C ALA A 88 1.69 -30.40 -19.78
N LYS A 89 1.35 -29.11 -19.82
CA LYS A 89 1.38 -28.23 -18.64
C LYS A 89 0.03 -28.28 -17.93
N LEU A 90 0.05 -28.63 -16.66
CA LEU A 90 -1.07 -28.40 -15.76
C LEU A 90 -1.15 -26.90 -15.45
N LEU A 91 -2.34 -26.33 -15.59
CA LEU A 91 -2.59 -24.90 -15.47
C LEU A 91 -3.48 -24.62 -14.25
N ILE A 92 -3.12 -23.58 -13.51
CA ILE A 92 -3.90 -22.99 -12.42
C ILE A 92 -5.11 -22.27 -13.03
N ASP A 93 -6.26 -22.39 -12.37
CA ASP A 93 -7.44 -21.59 -12.70
C ASP A 93 -7.20 -20.10 -12.37
N PRO A 94 -7.32 -19.16 -13.32
CA PRO A 94 -7.19 -17.73 -13.05
C PRO A 94 -8.20 -17.21 -12.00
N TYR A 95 -9.33 -17.91 -11.83
CA TYR A 95 -10.37 -17.63 -10.84
C TYR A 95 -10.27 -18.53 -9.59
N ALA A 96 -9.15 -19.23 -9.39
CA ALA A 96 -8.92 -19.99 -8.17
C ALA A 96 -9.02 -19.07 -6.94
N LYS A 97 -9.84 -19.48 -5.96
CA LYS A 97 -10.00 -18.79 -4.67
C LYS A 97 -9.01 -19.29 -3.60
N ALA A 98 -8.29 -20.37 -3.91
CA ALA A 98 -7.22 -20.92 -3.08
C ALA A 98 -6.30 -21.82 -3.92
N LEU A 99 -5.00 -21.81 -3.61
CA LEU A 99 -4.03 -22.78 -4.12
C LEU A 99 -3.55 -23.72 -3.00
N SER A 100 -3.13 -24.92 -3.38
CA SER A 100 -2.73 -25.97 -2.44
C SER A 100 -1.31 -25.83 -1.88
N GLY A 101 -0.51 -24.88 -2.38
CA GLY A 101 0.88 -24.70 -1.96
C GLY A 101 1.72 -23.93 -3.00
N PRO A 102 3.06 -24.00 -2.89
CA PRO A 102 3.97 -23.32 -3.81
C PRO A 102 4.20 -24.13 -5.10
N VAL A 103 4.83 -23.49 -6.08
CA VAL A 103 5.43 -24.17 -7.24
C VAL A 103 6.72 -24.85 -6.82
N GLU A 104 6.90 -26.11 -7.20
CA GLU A 104 8.19 -26.80 -7.16
C GLU A 104 8.91 -26.53 -8.47
N TRP A 105 10.07 -25.87 -8.45
CA TRP A 105 10.73 -25.49 -9.69
C TRP A 105 11.41 -26.68 -10.38
N ASP A 106 10.91 -27.02 -11.56
CA ASP A 106 11.45 -28.03 -12.47
C ASP A 106 11.35 -27.53 -13.92
N GLU A 107 12.22 -27.99 -14.83
CA GLU A 107 12.13 -27.64 -16.26
C GLU A 107 10.73 -27.96 -16.84
N ALA A 108 10.05 -28.97 -16.31
CA ALA A 108 8.71 -29.37 -16.70
C ALA A 108 7.66 -28.25 -16.59
N VAL A 109 7.82 -27.26 -15.70
CA VAL A 109 6.86 -26.12 -15.60
C VAL A 109 7.06 -25.05 -16.67
N PHE A 110 8.06 -25.21 -17.53
CA PHE A 110 8.32 -24.31 -18.66
C PHE A 110 7.80 -24.93 -19.96
N GLY A 111 7.16 -24.11 -20.79
CA GLY A 111 6.66 -24.52 -22.11
C GLY A 111 7.76 -24.89 -23.11
N TYR A 112 9.01 -24.61 -22.79
CA TYR A 112 10.19 -24.79 -23.65
C TYR A 112 11.33 -25.52 -22.91
N ARG A 113 12.34 -25.99 -23.64
CA ARG A 113 13.55 -26.63 -23.08
C ARG A 113 14.65 -25.61 -22.79
N PHE A 114 15.29 -25.65 -21.62
CA PHE A 114 16.33 -24.68 -21.24
C PHE A 114 17.53 -24.68 -22.18
N GLY A 115 17.94 -25.85 -22.67
CA GLY A 115 19.02 -25.99 -23.65
C GLY A 115 18.63 -25.65 -25.09
N SER A 116 17.33 -25.66 -25.40
CA SER A 116 16.78 -25.39 -26.74
C SER A 116 15.48 -24.59 -26.62
N PRO A 117 15.54 -23.27 -26.36
CA PRO A 117 14.34 -22.46 -26.06
C PRO A 117 13.30 -22.36 -27.17
N ASP A 118 13.66 -22.72 -28.41
CA ASP A 118 12.73 -22.81 -29.54
C ASP A 118 11.98 -24.15 -29.59
N GLU A 119 12.40 -25.16 -28.81
CA GLU A 119 11.75 -26.46 -28.73
C GLU A 119 10.68 -26.48 -27.64
N ARG A 120 9.49 -26.98 -27.99
CA ARG A 120 8.40 -27.20 -27.03
C ARG A 120 8.79 -28.30 -26.04
N ASN A 121 8.52 -28.07 -24.77
CA ASN A 121 8.71 -29.06 -23.71
C ASN A 121 7.39 -29.80 -23.41
N ASP A 122 7.31 -31.07 -23.78
CA ASP A 122 6.14 -31.94 -23.54
C ASP A 122 6.23 -32.76 -22.24
N ALA A 123 7.17 -32.45 -21.34
CA ALA A 123 7.20 -33.04 -20.00
C ALA A 123 5.98 -32.59 -19.19
N ASP A 124 5.39 -33.54 -18.45
CA ASP A 124 4.24 -33.27 -17.59
C ASP A 124 4.62 -32.41 -16.39
N SER A 125 3.94 -31.27 -16.21
CA SER A 125 4.19 -30.36 -15.09
C SER A 125 3.35 -30.65 -13.86
N ALA A 126 2.40 -31.60 -13.92
CA ALA A 126 1.47 -31.85 -12.82
C ALA A 126 2.14 -32.11 -11.46
N PRO A 127 3.25 -32.84 -11.31
CA PRO A 127 3.89 -33.02 -10.00
C PRO A 127 4.38 -31.71 -9.36
N TYR A 128 4.62 -30.67 -10.16
CA TYR A 128 5.39 -29.49 -9.78
C TYR A 128 4.54 -28.20 -9.65
N VAL A 129 3.34 -28.19 -10.22
CA VAL A 129 2.42 -27.03 -10.19
C VAL A 129 1.45 -27.18 -9.01
N PRO A 130 1.17 -26.14 -8.21
CA PRO A 130 0.17 -26.23 -7.16
C PRO A 130 -1.24 -26.38 -7.76
N LYS A 131 -2.13 -27.03 -7.01
CA LYS A 131 -3.50 -27.25 -7.46
C LYS A 131 -4.38 -26.09 -7.03
N SER A 132 -5.31 -25.70 -7.90
CA SER A 132 -6.46 -24.89 -7.50
C SER A 132 -7.33 -25.72 -6.55
N VAL A 133 -8.00 -25.07 -5.59
CA VAL A 133 -8.82 -25.74 -4.58
C VAL A 133 -10.23 -25.18 -4.63
N VAL A 134 -11.22 -26.09 -4.69
CA VAL A 134 -12.63 -25.70 -4.54
C VAL A 134 -12.85 -25.26 -3.10
N VAL A 135 -13.35 -24.04 -2.90
CA VAL A 135 -13.58 -23.47 -1.56
C VAL A 135 -15.06 -23.47 -1.19
N ASN A 136 -15.34 -23.52 0.10
CA ASN A 136 -16.68 -23.25 0.61
C ASN A 136 -16.89 -21.73 0.64
N PRO A 137 -17.90 -21.18 -0.06
CA PRO A 137 -18.17 -19.74 -0.02
C PRO A 137 -18.67 -19.29 1.36
N PHE A 138 -19.29 -20.17 2.14
CA PHE A 138 -19.90 -19.83 3.43
C PHE A 138 -18.85 -19.48 4.49
N PHE A 139 -19.06 -18.33 5.15
CA PHE A 139 -18.34 -17.89 6.34
C PHE A 139 -19.32 -17.12 7.24
N ASP A 140 -19.25 -17.35 8.55
CA ASP A 140 -20.08 -16.63 9.52
C ASP A 140 -19.40 -15.32 9.95
N TRP A 141 -19.84 -14.22 9.33
CA TRP A 141 -19.41 -12.87 9.63
C TRP A 141 -19.98 -12.32 10.95
N GLY A 142 -20.95 -13.01 11.58
CA GLY A 142 -21.53 -12.57 12.84
C GLY A 142 -22.14 -11.16 12.77
N THR A 143 -21.57 -10.22 13.53
CA THR A 143 -22.02 -8.81 13.60
C THR A 143 -21.17 -7.85 12.78
N ASP A 144 -20.26 -8.36 11.94
CA ASP A 144 -19.34 -7.56 11.13
C ASP A 144 -20.02 -6.41 10.40
N ARG A 145 -19.35 -5.25 10.40
CA ARG A 145 -19.71 -4.07 9.63
C ARG A 145 -18.44 -3.35 9.21
N ALA A 146 -18.35 -3.03 7.92
CA ALA A 146 -17.29 -2.15 7.41
C ALA A 146 -17.21 -0.85 8.25
N PRO A 147 -16.03 -0.52 8.84
CA PRO A 147 -15.87 0.66 9.70
C PRO A 147 -16.18 1.98 8.98
N ARG A 148 -15.83 2.08 7.69
CA ARG A 148 -16.10 3.24 6.82
C ARG A 148 -15.60 4.57 7.41
N VAL A 149 -14.36 4.55 7.89
CA VAL A 149 -13.67 5.75 8.38
C VAL A 149 -13.56 6.74 7.22
N PRO A 150 -14.06 7.98 7.35
CA PRO A 150 -13.96 8.96 6.29
C PRO A 150 -12.49 9.27 5.98
N TYR A 151 -12.14 9.37 4.69
CA TYR A 151 -10.76 9.60 4.24
C TYR A 151 -9.98 10.69 5.01
N HIS A 152 -10.57 11.84 5.28
CA HIS A 152 -9.90 12.92 6.03
C HIS A 152 -9.52 12.54 7.47
N GLU A 153 -10.20 11.57 8.08
CA GLU A 153 -9.90 11.04 9.42
C GLU A 153 -8.97 9.82 9.38
N THR A 154 -8.70 9.27 8.19
CA THR A 154 -7.89 8.08 8.01
C THR A 154 -6.42 8.32 8.37
N VAL A 155 -5.83 7.36 9.08
CA VAL A 155 -4.39 7.18 9.24
C VAL A 155 -4.06 5.75 8.78
N ILE A 156 -3.31 5.65 7.68
CA ILE A 156 -2.95 4.38 7.06
C ILE A 156 -1.69 3.82 7.72
N TYR A 157 -1.67 2.51 7.96
CA TYR A 157 -0.50 1.77 8.42
C TYR A 157 -0.15 0.68 7.42
N GLU A 158 0.89 0.92 6.61
CA GLU A 158 1.37 -0.04 5.62
C GLU A 158 2.13 -1.18 6.31
N ALA A 159 1.64 -2.41 6.18
CA ALA A 159 2.11 -3.56 6.94
C ALA A 159 2.33 -4.79 6.07
N HIS A 160 3.43 -5.50 6.36
CA HIS A 160 3.67 -6.84 5.82
C HIS A 160 3.10 -7.90 6.77
N VAL A 161 2.18 -8.76 6.29
CA VAL A 161 1.51 -9.80 7.11
C VAL A 161 2.52 -10.63 7.90
N ARG A 162 3.54 -11.14 7.20
CA ARG A 162 4.62 -11.93 7.80
C ARG A 162 5.53 -11.13 8.74
N GLY A 163 6.31 -10.19 8.19
CA GLY A 163 7.36 -9.52 8.96
C GLY A 163 6.88 -8.69 10.13
N LEU A 164 5.64 -8.17 10.11
CA LEU A 164 5.12 -7.42 11.25
C LEU A 164 5.02 -8.29 12.52
N THR A 165 4.66 -9.56 12.38
CA THR A 165 4.33 -10.41 13.55
C THR A 165 5.31 -11.56 13.76
N MET A 166 6.22 -11.83 12.80
CA MET A 166 7.13 -12.98 12.83
C MET A 166 7.98 -13.09 14.10
N GLN A 167 8.42 -11.95 14.66
CA GLN A 167 9.22 -11.89 15.88
C GLN A 167 8.47 -11.38 17.11
N HIS A 168 7.13 -11.28 17.06
CA HIS A 168 6.37 -10.72 18.16
C HIS A 168 6.35 -11.67 19.38
N PRO A 169 6.94 -11.29 20.54
CA PRO A 169 7.10 -12.20 21.68
C PRO A 169 5.77 -12.56 22.36
N GLY A 170 4.78 -11.66 22.28
CA GLY A 170 3.42 -11.86 22.80
C GLY A 170 2.53 -12.79 21.97
N LEU A 171 2.99 -13.28 20.81
CA LEU A 171 2.23 -14.20 19.97
C LEU A 171 2.71 -15.65 20.15
N PRO A 172 1.80 -16.64 20.18
CA PRO A 172 2.14 -18.05 20.05
C PRO A 172 2.97 -18.30 18.78
N PRO A 173 4.05 -19.12 18.83
CA PRO A 173 4.94 -19.34 17.69
C PRO A 173 4.23 -19.75 16.39
N GLU A 174 3.18 -20.54 16.48
CA GLU A 174 2.39 -21.05 15.35
C GLU A 174 1.55 -19.98 14.63
N LEU A 175 1.25 -18.86 15.29
CA LEU A 175 0.47 -17.76 14.69
C LEU A 175 1.37 -16.65 14.13
N ARG A 176 2.67 -16.65 14.42
CA ARG A 176 3.59 -15.61 13.99
C ARG A 176 3.72 -15.59 12.48
N GLY A 177 3.60 -14.40 11.90
CA GLY A 177 3.71 -14.17 10.48
C GLY A 177 2.50 -14.64 9.66
N THR A 178 1.34 -14.78 10.29
CA THR A 178 0.10 -15.27 9.65
C THR A 178 -1.03 -14.24 9.70
N TYR A 179 -2.09 -14.41 8.89
CA TYR A 179 -3.31 -13.61 8.97
C TYR A 179 -3.92 -13.62 10.38
N THR A 180 -3.94 -14.79 11.03
CA THR A 180 -4.46 -14.94 12.40
C THR A 180 -3.59 -14.20 13.42
N GLY A 181 -2.25 -14.22 13.25
CA GLY A 181 -1.33 -13.47 14.09
C GLY A 181 -1.50 -11.95 13.96
N LEU A 182 -1.79 -11.48 12.75
CA LEU A 182 -2.00 -10.07 12.44
C LEU A 182 -3.23 -9.48 13.17
N ALA A 183 -4.32 -10.24 13.24
CA ALA A 183 -5.53 -9.85 13.96
C ALA A 183 -5.59 -10.34 15.41
N HIS A 184 -4.51 -10.90 15.95
CA HIS A 184 -4.48 -11.36 17.32
C HIS A 184 -4.67 -10.17 18.29
N PRO A 185 -5.36 -10.34 19.45
CA PRO A 185 -5.66 -9.23 20.38
C PRO A 185 -4.47 -8.35 20.79
N VAL A 186 -3.26 -8.93 20.87
CA VAL A 186 -2.01 -8.21 21.17
C VAL A 186 -1.66 -7.20 20.06
N MET A 187 -1.85 -7.56 18.79
CA MET A 187 -1.64 -6.66 17.66
C MET A 187 -2.74 -5.60 17.60
N ILE A 188 -4.00 -5.98 17.83
CA ILE A 188 -5.12 -5.02 17.92
C ILE A 188 -4.87 -3.98 19.02
N GLU A 189 -4.34 -4.38 20.18
CA GLU A 189 -3.95 -3.45 21.24
C GLU A 189 -2.88 -2.46 20.77
N HIS A 190 -1.87 -2.93 20.03
CA HIS A 190 -0.85 -2.07 19.42
C HIS A 190 -1.46 -1.07 18.43
N TYR A 191 -2.32 -1.52 17.52
CA TYR A 191 -2.97 -0.65 16.54
C TYR A 191 -3.83 0.44 17.20
N LYS A 192 -4.61 0.06 18.22
CA LYS A 192 -5.43 1.00 19.00
C LYS A 192 -4.58 1.98 19.79
N ARG A 193 -3.44 1.53 20.34
CA ARG A 193 -2.49 2.39 21.04
C ARG A 193 -1.86 3.42 20.10
N LEU A 194 -1.45 2.99 18.91
CA LEU A 194 -0.89 3.86 17.88
C LEU A 194 -1.94 4.82 17.31
N GLY A 195 -3.21 4.44 17.33
CA GLY A 195 -4.34 5.27 16.88
C GLY A 195 -4.57 5.20 15.37
N ILE A 196 -4.06 4.17 14.69
CA ILE A 196 -4.30 3.96 13.26
C ILE A 196 -5.77 3.62 13.01
N THR A 197 -6.24 3.85 11.79
CA THR A 197 -7.64 3.58 11.42
C THR A 197 -7.77 2.59 10.27
N ALA A 198 -6.71 2.39 9.50
CA ALA A 198 -6.68 1.48 8.37
C ALA A 198 -5.32 0.78 8.31
N ILE A 199 -5.32 -0.53 8.08
CA ILE A 199 -4.12 -1.29 7.75
C ILE A 199 -4.07 -1.51 6.24
N GLU A 200 -2.99 -1.10 5.60
CA GLU A 200 -2.73 -1.37 4.18
C GLU A 200 -1.78 -2.57 4.10
N LEU A 201 -2.30 -3.71 3.67
CA LEU A 201 -1.51 -4.94 3.58
C LEU A 201 -0.73 -4.95 2.27
N MET A 202 0.58 -5.16 2.38
CA MET A 202 1.42 -5.57 1.24
C MET A 202 0.81 -6.80 0.55
N PRO A 203 1.14 -7.09 -0.72
CA PRO A 203 0.42 -8.05 -1.56
C PRO A 203 0.04 -9.36 -0.87
N VAL A 204 -1.26 -9.61 -0.80
CA VAL A 204 -1.84 -10.85 -0.25
C VAL A 204 -2.49 -11.72 -1.32
N HIS A 205 -2.54 -11.28 -2.58
CA HIS A 205 -2.86 -12.19 -3.67
C HIS A 205 -1.83 -13.33 -3.69
N GLU A 206 -2.24 -14.51 -4.10
CA GLU A 206 -1.34 -15.64 -4.23
C GLU A 206 -0.25 -15.31 -5.27
N PHE A 207 0.99 -15.23 -4.78
CA PHE A 207 2.19 -14.89 -5.56
C PHE A 207 3.20 -16.02 -5.56
N LEU A 208 4.20 -15.93 -6.44
CA LEU A 208 5.27 -16.92 -6.55
C LEU A 208 6.62 -16.40 -6.05
N ASN A 209 7.40 -17.32 -5.48
CA ASN A 209 8.83 -17.14 -5.25
C ASN A 209 9.60 -17.40 -6.55
N ASP A 210 10.15 -16.36 -7.16
CA ASP A 210 10.85 -16.45 -8.44
C ASP A 210 11.93 -17.54 -8.49
N HIS A 211 12.01 -18.25 -9.62
CA HIS A 211 12.98 -19.33 -9.81
C HIS A 211 14.43 -18.88 -9.55
N HIS A 212 14.79 -17.70 -10.06
CA HIS A 212 16.14 -17.16 -9.92
C HIS A 212 16.47 -16.74 -8.47
N LEU A 213 15.47 -16.32 -7.68
CA LEU A 213 15.66 -16.03 -6.25
C LEU A 213 15.90 -17.32 -5.47
N GLN A 214 15.11 -18.37 -5.72
CA GLN A 214 15.29 -19.64 -5.05
C GLN A 214 16.65 -20.28 -5.35
N GLN A 215 17.17 -20.13 -6.58
CA GLN A 215 18.54 -20.56 -6.93
C GLN A 215 19.62 -19.87 -6.10
N LYS A 216 19.34 -18.66 -5.59
CA LYS A 216 20.22 -17.90 -4.70
C LYS A 216 19.92 -18.13 -3.21
N GLY A 217 18.96 -18.98 -2.86
CA GLY A 217 18.50 -19.17 -1.48
C GLY A 217 17.69 -17.99 -0.94
N LEU A 218 17.14 -17.14 -1.83
CA LEU A 218 16.29 -16.01 -1.52
C LEU A 218 14.82 -16.36 -1.80
N SER A 219 13.91 -15.48 -1.38
CA SER A 219 12.46 -15.64 -1.55
C SER A 219 11.86 -14.30 -1.93
N ASN A 220 10.75 -14.28 -2.65
CA ASN A 220 9.97 -13.06 -2.84
C ASN A 220 9.23 -12.76 -1.54
N TYR A 221 9.76 -11.82 -0.76
CA TYR A 221 9.22 -11.46 0.54
C TYR A 221 7.99 -10.58 0.36
N TRP A 222 8.10 -9.49 -0.42
CA TRP A 222 7.02 -8.51 -0.57
C TRP A 222 5.77 -9.04 -1.27
N GLY A 223 5.91 -9.96 -2.22
CA GLY A 223 4.78 -10.59 -2.91
C GLY A 223 4.25 -9.88 -4.16
N TYR A 224 4.96 -8.87 -4.69
CA TYR A 224 4.63 -8.19 -5.96
C TYR A 224 4.89 -9.07 -7.19
N ASN A 225 4.29 -10.25 -7.23
CA ASN A 225 4.45 -11.24 -8.30
C ASN A 225 3.26 -12.21 -8.33
N THR A 226 2.06 -11.67 -8.57
CA THR A 226 0.79 -12.41 -8.44
C THR A 226 0.60 -13.47 -9.53
N ILE A 227 0.01 -14.63 -9.18
CA ILE A 227 -0.44 -15.67 -10.12
C ILE A 227 -1.95 -15.99 -10.01
N ALA A 228 -2.59 -15.78 -8.86
CA ALA A 228 -4.03 -15.98 -8.70
C ALA A 228 -4.68 -14.83 -7.91
N TYR A 229 -5.50 -14.04 -8.61
CA TYR A 229 -6.03 -12.77 -8.10
C TYR A 229 -7.11 -12.91 -7.01
N LEU A 230 -7.81 -14.05 -6.94
CA LEU A 230 -8.89 -14.28 -5.97
C LEU A 230 -8.45 -15.12 -4.76
N ALA A 231 -7.20 -15.59 -4.75
CA ALA A 231 -6.67 -16.43 -3.69
C ALA A 231 -5.81 -15.61 -2.73
N PRO A 232 -6.08 -15.63 -1.41
CA PRO A 232 -5.11 -15.17 -0.43
C PRO A 232 -3.85 -16.03 -0.48
N HIS A 233 -2.69 -15.43 -0.26
CA HIS A 233 -1.40 -16.12 -0.30
C HIS A 233 -1.33 -17.20 0.78
N HIS A 234 -1.08 -18.44 0.37
CA HIS A 234 -1.14 -19.61 1.23
C HIS A 234 -0.10 -19.60 2.35
N ALA A 235 1.09 -19.02 2.13
CA ALA A 235 2.17 -19.04 3.13
C ALA A 235 1.93 -18.11 4.32
N TYR A 236 0.92 -17.23 4.23
CA TYR A 236 0.47 -16.39 5.34
C TYR A 236 -0.69 -17.03 6.13
N ALA A 237 -1.15 -18.22 5.77
CA ALA A 237 -2.04 -19.02 6.61
C ALA A 237 -1.24 -19.86 7.61
N THR A 238 -1.89 -20.28 8.68
CA THR A 238 -1.28 -21.11 9.73
C THR A 238 -0.80 -22.44 9.14
N ALA A 239 0.42 -22.84 9.48
CA ALA A 239 1.02 -24.06 8.95
C ALA A 239 0.21 -25.32 9.32
N GLY A 240 0.09 -26.26 8.38
CA GLY A 240 -0.65 -27.51 8.57
C GLY A 240 -2.18 -27.38 8.48
N SER A 241 -2.70 -26.19 8.13
CA SER A 241 -4.11 -25.99 7.83
C SER A 241 -4.56 -26.79 6.60
N ARG A 242 -5.86 -27.11 6.54
CA ARG A 242 -6.47 -27.82 5.41
C ARG A 242 -6.35 -27.01 4.10
N PRO A 243 -6.28 -27.65 2.91
CA PRO A 243 -6.30 -26.92 1.64
C PRO A 243 -7.49 -25.95 1.58
N GLY A 244 -7.22 -24.68 1.23
CA GLY A 244 -8.24 -23.62 1.19
C GLY A 244 -8.48 -22.89 2.50
N ALA A 245 -7.84 -23.28 3.61
CA ALA A 245 -8.00 -22.62 4.90
C ALA A 245 -7.54 -21.15 4.90
N GLN A 246 -6.62 -20.76 4.00
CA GLN A 246 -6.18 -19.38 3.86
C GLN A 246 -7.34 -18.40 3.62
N VAL A 247 -8.42 -18.85 2.97
CA VAL A 247 -9.63 -18.04 2.74
C VAL A 247 -10.34 -17.77 4.06
N HIS A 248 -10.51 -18.81 4.87
CA HIS A 248 -11.19 -18.69 6.16
C HIS A 248 -10.36 -17.88 7.17
N GLU A 249 -9.04 -18.08 7.21
CA GLU A 249 -8.14 -17.30 8.06
C GLU A 249 -8.11 -15.82 7.67
N PHE A 250 -8.11 -15.51 6.36
CA PHE A 250 -8.21 -14.13 5.89
C PHE A 250 -9.54 -13.48 6.30
N LYS A 251 -10.69 -14.14 6.07
CA LYS A 251 -12.00 -13.60 6.47
C LYS A 251 -12.10 -13.38 7.99
N ALA A 252 -11.52 -14.29 8.79
CA ALA A 252 -11.45 -14.13 10.25
C ALA A 252 -10.61 -12.92 10.65
N MET A 253 -9.45 -12.72 10.02
CA MET A 253 -8.60 -11.55 10.25
C MET A 253 -9.36 -10.24 9.96
N VAL A 254 -10.05 -10.15 8.82
CA VAL A 254 -10.84 -8.95 8.46
C VAL A 254 -11.94 -8.68 9.49
N ARG A 255 -12.73 -9.70 9.85
CA ARG A 255 -13.79 -9.58 10.87
C ARG A 255 -13.24 -9.05 12.20
N ASP A 256 -12.13 -9.62 12.66
CA ASP A 256 -11.55 -9.29 13.97
C ASP A 256 -10.93 -7.87 13.97
N LEU A 257 -10.44 -7.38 12.81
CA LEU A 257 -10.01 -6.00 12.62
C LEU A 257 -11.21 -5.02 12.54
N HIS A 258 -12.30 -5.39 11.88
CA HIS A 258 -13.53 -4.60 11.84
C HIS A 258 -14.19 -4.46 13.21
N ASP A 259 -14.21 -5.53 14.02
CA ASP A 259 -14.67 -5.47 15.41
C ASP A 259 -13.82 -4.51 16.28
N ALA A 260 -12.62 -4.16 15.80
CA ALA A 260 -11.73 -3.17 16.38
C ALA A 260 -11.82 -1.77 15.75
N ASP A 261 -12.76 -1.55 14.82
CA ASP A 261 -12.92 -0.33 14.00
C ASP A 261 -11.71 -0.01 13.11
N ILE A 262 -10.99 -1.04 12.64
CA ILE A 262 -9.82 -0.92 11.75
C ILE A 262 -10.19 -1.41 10.36
N GLU A 263 -10.05 -0.54 9.36
CA GLU A 263 -10.28 -0.88 7.96
C GLU A 263 -9.13 -1.71 7.36
N VAL A 264 -9.43 -2.55 6.38
CA VAL A 264 -8.45 -3.35 5.64
C VAL A 264 -8.36 -2.86 4.19
N ILE A 265 -7.19 -2.34 3.82
CA ILE A 265 -6.84 -1.95 2.45
C ILE A 265 -5.84 -2.97 1.91
N LEU A 266 -6.02 -3.43 0.67
CA LEU A 266 -5.08 -4.36 0.04
C LEU A 266 -4.22 -3.67 -1.01
N ASP A 267 -2.91 -3.86 -0.92
CA ASP A 267 -2.02 -3.62 -2.04
C ASP A 267 -2.25 -4.69 -3.12
N VAL A 268 -2.59 -4.26 -4.33
CA VAL A 268 -3.02 -5.13 -5.43
C VAL A 268 -2.20 -4.92 -6.69
N VAL A 269 -1.67 -6.03 -7.20
CA VAL A 269 -0.90 -6.08 -8.45
C VAL A 269 -1.77 -6.62 -9.57
N TYR A 270 -2.35 -5.74 -10.38
CA TYR A 270 -3.10 -6.13 -11.59
C TYR A 270 -2.36 -5.78 -12.89
N ASN A 271 -1.18 -5.17 -12.80
CA ASN A 271 -0.44 -4.68 -13.96
C ASN A 271 0.40 -5.78 -14.65
N HIS A 272 0.87 -6.80 -13.90
CA HIS A 272 1.65 -7.94 -14.41
C HIS A 272 1.31 -9.27 -13.69
N THR A 273 2.00 -10.35 -14.08
CA THR A 273 1.89 -11.69 -13.48
C THR A 273 3.25 -12.36 -13.25
N ALA A 274 3.27 -13.39 -12.40
CA ALA A 274 4.42 -14.25 -12.15
C ALA A 274 4.87 -15.15 -13.30
N GLU A 275 4.17 -15.14 -14.43
CA GLU A 275 4.62 -15.88 -15.61
C GLU A 275 5.75 -15.17 -16.37
N GLY A 276 6.10 -13.93 -15.98
CA GLY A 276 7.22 -13.17 -16.55
C GLY A 276 7.14 -13.01 -18.08
N ASN A 277 8.29 -12.86 -18.74
CA ASN A 277 8.38 -12.74 -20.19
C ASN A 277 8.31 -14.12 -20.90
N HIS A 278 8.62 -14.17 -22.20
CA HIS A 278 8.64 -15.41 -23.00
C HIS A 278 9.53 -16.55 -22.45
N MET A 279 10.50 -16.26 -21.59
CA MET A 279 11.38 -17.22 -20.90
C MET A 279 10.90 -17.52 -19.46
N GLY A 280 9.74 -17.03 -19.06
CA GLY A 280 9.09 -17.43 -17.82
C GLY A 280 8.31 -18.73 -17.94
N PRO A 281 7.75 -19.23 -16.82
CA PRO A 281 7.06 -20.51 -16.76
C PRO A 281 5.71 -20.47 -17.48
N THR A 282 5.04 -21.62 -17.57
CA THR A 282 3.67 -21.76 -18.11
C THR A 282 2.81 -22.44 -17.06
N LEU A 283 2.14 -21.62 -16.25
CA LEU A 283 1.45 -22.00 -15.02
C LEU A 283 -0.04 -21.69 -15.06
N SER A 284 -0.48 -20.67 -15.81
CA SER A 284 -1.87 -20.21 -15.82
C SER A 284 -2.23 -19.56 -17.16
N MET A 285 -2.41 -18.24 -17.19
CA MET A 285 -2.92 -17.44 -18.30
C MET A 285 -2.21 -17.70 -19.63
N ARG A 286 -0.89 -17.89 -19.62
CA ARG A 286 -0.07 -18.19 -20.80
C ARG A 286 -0.48 -19.47 -21.51
N GLY A 287 -0.76 -20.51 -20.73
CA GLY A 287 -1.18 -21.81 -21.26
C GLY A 287 -2.65 -21.85 -21.66
N ILE A 288 -3.48 -21.00 -21.03
CA ILE A 288 -4.92 -20.92 -21.25
C ILE A 288 -5.22 -20.11 -22.52
N ASP A 289 -4.76 -18.85 -22.56
CA ASP A 289 -4.95 -17.96 -23.69
C ASP A 289 -3.97 -16.77 -23.66
N ASN A 290 -2.76 -17.02 -24.13
CA ASN A 290 -1.65 -16.06 -24.01
C ASN A 290 -1.95 -14.67 -24.59
N ALA A 291 -2.59 -14.60 -25.76
CA ALA A 291 -2.82 -13.34 -26.46
C ALA A 291 -4.02 -12.56 -25.89
N ALA A 292 -4.97 -13.24 -25.25
CA ALA A 292 -6.05 -12.59 -24.54
C ALA A 292 -5.56 -11.93 -23.24
N TYR A 293 -4.73 -12.63 -22.47
CA TYR A 293 -4.27 -12.15 -21.16
C TYR A 293 -3.09 -11.19 -21.21
N TYR A 294 -2.16 -11.32 -22.17
CA TYR A 294 -0.94 -10.51 -22.19
C TYR A 294 -0.85 -9.55 -23.36
N ARG A 295 -0.25 -8.38 -23.11
CA ARG A 295 0.14 -7.47 -24.17
C ARG A 295 1.36 -8.03 -24.89
N LEU A 296 1.19 -8.37 -26.17
CA LEU A 296 2.27 -8.83 -27.04
C LEU A 296 2.81 -7.66 -27.86
N VAL A 297 4.09 -7.71 -28.23
CA VAL A 297 4.68 -6.72 -29.13
C VAL A 297 4.04 -6.86 -30.52
N GLU A 298 3.51 -5.76 -31.07
CA GLU A 298 2.68 -5.80 -32.28
C GLU A 298 3.43 -6.38 -33.50
N ASP A 299 4.70 -6.01 -33.68
CA ASP A 299 5.55 -6.47 -34.79
C ASP A 299 6.24 -7.81 -34.53
N ASP A 300 6.23 -8.30 -33.28
CA ASP A 300 6.82 -9.59 -32.91
C ASP A 300 6.08 -10.21 -31.71
N ARG A 301 4.98 -10.89 -32.01
CA ARG A 301 4.05 -11.45 -31.02
C ARG A 301 4.64 -12.59 -30.19
N ARG A 302 5.88 -13.00 -30.48
CA ARG A 302 6.66 -13.88 -29.59
C ARG A 302 6.96 -13.21 -28.25
N TYR A 303 7.18 -11.91 -28.27
CA TYR A 303 7.60 -11.11 -27.12
C TYR A 303 6.43 -10.36 -26.47
N TYR A 304 6.67 -9.95 -25.22
CA TYR A 304 5.69 -9.31 -24.36
C TYR A 304 6.06 -7.84 -24.25
N MET A 305 5.05 -6.98 -24.25
CA MET A 305 5.22 -5.58 -23.90
C MET A 305 5.37 -5.48 -22.38
N ASP A 306 6.38 -4.74 -21.93
CA ASP A 306 6.75 -4.62 -20.53
C ASP A 306 6.80 -3.16 -20.10
N TYR A 307 5.70 -2.67 -19.53
CA TYR A 307 5.61 -1.34 -18.91
C TYR A 307 5.85 -1.38 -17.39
N THR A 308 6.07 -2.58 -16.83
CA THR A 308 6.13 -2.83 -15.38
C THR A 308 7.56 -3.13 -14.92
N GLY A 309 8.44 -3.54 -15.84
CA GLY A 309 9.80 -3.98 -15.53
C GLY A 309 9.89 -5.42 -15.05
N THR A 310 8.80 -6.19 -15.14
CA THR A 310 8.67 -7.55 -14.60
C THR A 310 8.51 -8.62 -15.69
N GLY A 311 8.63 -8.23 -16.96
CA GLY A 311 8.67 -9.11 -18.12
C GLY A 311 7.35 -9.24 -18.88
N ASN A 312 6.21 -8.82 -18.33
CA ASN A 312 4.93 -8.78 -19.02
C ASN A 312 4.03 -7.65 -18.50
N SER A 313 3.04 -7.27 -19.29
CA SER A 313 1.93 -6.44 -18.85
C SER A 313 0.59 -7.11 -19.21
N LEU A 314 -0.36 -7.10 -18.28
CA LEU A 314 -1.70 -7.61 -18.52
C LEU A 314 -2.43 -6.81 -19.60
N ASN A 315 -3.23 -7.50 -20.40
CA ASN A 315 -3.98 -6.91 -21.50
C ASN A 315 -5.38 -6.46 -21.06
N VAL A 316 -5.44 -5.30 -20.40
CA VAL A 316 -6.71 -4.67 -20.00
C VAL A 316 -7.61 -4.24 -21.17
N ARG A 317 -7.15 -4.36 -22.42
CA ARG A 317 -7.99 -4.13 -23.62
C ARG A 317 -8.90 -5.33 -23.93
N ASN A 318 -8.55 -6.54 -23.46
CA ASN A 318 -9.38 -7.71 -23.67
C ASN A 318 -10.52 -7.70 -22.63
N PRO A 319 -11.80 -7.84 -23.04
CA PRO A 319 -12.93 -7.82 -22.12
C PRO A 319 -12.86 -8.86 -21.01
N HIS A 320 -12.33 -10.06 -21.25
CA HIS A 320 -12.25 -11.13 -20.24
C HIS A 320 -11.09 -10.94 -19.26
N THR A 321 -9.97 -10.36 -19.71
CA THR A 321 -8.88 -9.93 -18.82
C THR A 321 -9.34 -8.80 -17.92
N LEU A 322 -10.05 -7.81 -18.49
CA LEU A 322 -10.63 -6.72 -17.71
C LEU A 322 -11.71 -7.24 -16.75
N GLN A 323 -12.55 -8.18 -17.19
CA GLN A 323 -13.53 -8.84 -16.34
C GLN A 323 -12.88 -9.56 -15.16
N LEU A 324 -11.76 -10.27 -15.35
CA LEU A 324 -11.00 -10.90 -14.27
C LEU A 324 -10.58 -9.90 -13.19
N ILE A 325 -10.08 -8.73 -13.60
CA ILE A 325 -9.72 -7.66 -12.66
C ILE A 325 -10.96 -7.15 -11.91
N MET A 326 -12.03 -6.84 -12.64
CA MET A 326 -13.26 -6.30 -12.05
C MET A 326 -13.94 -7.30 -11.10
N ASP A 327 -14.00 -8.59 -11.47
CA ASP A 327 -14.57 -9.65 -10.65
C ASP A 327 -13.68 -9.95 -9.43
N SER A 328 -12.36 -9.86 -9.56
CA SER A 328 -11.43 -9.94 -8.43
C SER A 328 -11.68 -8.80 -7.43
N LEU A 329 -11.73 -7.56 -7.89
CA LEU A 329 -12.04 -6.40 -7.03
C LEU A 329 -13.39 -6.57 -6.31
N ARG A 330 -14.44 -6.97 -7.02
CA ARG A 330 -15.75 -7.23 -6.41
C ARG A 330 -15.70 -8.38 -5.41
N TYR A 331 -14.96 -9.45 -5.70
CA TYR A 331 -14.78 -10.58 -4.80
C TYR A 331 -14.14 -10.14 -3.48
N TRP A 332 -13.05 -9.39 -3.52
CA TRP A 332 -12.39 -8.91 -2.31
C TRP A 332 -13.29 -7.99 -1.48
N VAL A 333 -14.11 -7.13 -2.11
CA VAL A 333 -15.05 -6.27 -1.38
C VAL A 333 -16.23 -7.07 -0.82
N THR A 334 -16.90 -7.89 -1.63
CA THR A 334 -18.19 -8.49 -1.25
C THR A 334 -18.06 -9.81 -0.50
N GLU A 335 -17.04 -10.61 -0.80
CA GLU A 335 -16.85 -11.93 -0.20
C GLU A 335 -15.81 -11.92 0.93
N MET A 336 -14.82 -11.02 0.83
CA MET A 336 -13.70 -10.91 1.79
C MET A 336 -13.77 -9.64 2.65
N HIS A 337 -14.77 -8.78 2.43
CA HIS A 337 -15.06 -7.55 3.17
C HIS A 337 -13.93 -6.51 3.21
N VAL A 338 -13.08 -6.48 2.18
CA VAL A 338 -12.01 -5.46 2.05
C VAL A 338 -12.62 -4.06 1.85
N ASP A 339 -12.06 -3.05 2.54
CA ASP A 339 -12.55 -1.66 2.55
C ASP A 339 -11.92 -0.76 1.48
N GLY A 340 -10.90 -1.26 0.79
CA GLY A 340 -10.25 -0.54 -0.29
C GLY A 340 -9.00 -1.21 -0.84
N PHE A 341 -8.41 -0.53 -1.82
CA PHE A 341 -7.25 -1.03 -2.55
C PHE A 341 -6.22 0.06 -2.78
N ARG A 342 -4.95 -0.29 -2.67
CA ARG A 342 -3.82 0.45 -3.21
C ARG A 342 -3.31 -0.29 -4.45
N PHE A 343 -3.37 0.37 -5.61
CA PHE A 343 -3.00 -0.23 -6.88
C PHE A 343 -1.54 0.05 -7.20
N ASP A 344 -0.74 -1.02 -7.24
CA ASP A 344 0.64 -1.03 -7.70
C ASP A 344 0.73 -0.66 -9.20
N LEU A 345 1.71 0.18 -9.54
CA LEU A 345 1.98 0.69 -10.88
C LEU A 345 0.71 1.02 -11.68
N ALA A 346 -0.23 1.75 -11.05
CA ALA A 346 -1.59 1.90 -11.55
C ALA A 346 -1.66 2.54 -12.95
N SER A 347 -0.65 3.33 -13.34
CA SER A 347 -0.51 3.90 -14.68
C SER A 347 -0.53 2.85 -15.80
N THR A 348 -0.03 1.63 -15.55
CA THR A 348 -0.03 0.56 -16.56
C THR A 348 -1.45 0.12 -16.92
N LEU A 349 -2.40 0.16 -15.97
CA LEU A 349 -3.81 -0.17 -16.19
C LEU A 349 -4.53 0.88 -17.04
N ALA A 350 -3.97 2.07 -17.16
CA ALA A 350 -4.51 3.19 -17.92
C ALA A 350 -3.97 3.29 -19.36
N ARG A 351 -3.09 2.37 -19.77
CA ARG A 351 -2.49 2.40 -21.12
C ARG A 351 -3.47 1.81 -22.13
N GLU A 352 -3.94 2.58 -23.10
CA GLU A 352 -4.72 2.06 -24.24
C GLU A 352 -3.93 2.01 -25.57
N PHE A 353 -2.78 2.69 -25.70
CA PHE A 353 -1.82 2.58 -26.81
C PHE A 353 -0.38 2.66 -26.28
N TYR A 354 0.36 3.71 -26.66
CA TYR A 354 1.63 4.12 -26.05
C TYR A 354 1.41 5.18 -24.95
N ASP A 355 0.28 5.88 -24.98
CA ASP A 355 -0.08 6.94 -24.05
C ASP A 355 -0.95 6.42 -22.89
N VAL A 356 -0.81 7.06 -21.73
CA VAL A 356 -1.70 6.89 -20.59
C VAL A 356 -2.92 7.80 -20.80
N ASP A 357 -4.10 7.22 -21.00
CA ASP A 357 -5.33 7.97 -21.18
C ASP A 357 -6.16 7.92 -19.89
N ARG A 358 -6.58 9.10 -19.41
CA ARG A 358 -7.49 9.22 -18.25
C ARG A 358 -8.86 8.59 -18.53
N LEU A 359 -9.18 8.32 -19.80
CA LEU A 359 -10.43 7.71 -20.28
C LEU A 359 -10.27 6.22 -20.64
N SER A 360 -9.34 5.51 -19.99
CA SER A 360 -9.24 4.06 -20.19
C SER A 360 -10.53 3.35 -19.77
N ALA A 361 -10.90 2.30 -20.50
CA ALA A 361 -12.08 1.48 -20.19
C ALA A 361 -12.06 0.95 -18.74
N PHE A 362 -10.88 0.71 -18.18
CA PHE A 362 -10.71 0.32 -16.78
C PHE A 362 -11.24 1.39 -15.81
N PHE A 363 -10.84 2.65 -15.98
CA PHE A 363 -11.28 3.72 -15.08
C PHE A 363 -12.77 4.01 -15.20
N ASP A 364 -13.33 4.00 -16.41
CA ASP A 364 -14.76 4.17 -16.63
C ASP A 364 -15.56 3.06 -15.91
N LEU A 365 -15.10 1.80 -16.02
CA LEU A 365 -15.74 0.66 -15.36
C LEU A 365 -15.64 0.73 -13.84
N VAL A 366 -14.48 1.09 -13.28
CA VAL A 366 -14.31 1.28 -11.83
C VAL A 366 -15.21 2.40 -11.33
N GLN A 367 -15.28 3.53 -12.03
CA GLN A 367 -16.06 4.69 -11.63
C GLN A 367 -17.56 4.42 -11.61
N GLN A 368 -18.09 3.67 -12.58
CA GLN A 368 -19.52 3.37 -12.66
C GLN A 368 -19.95 2.17 -11.79
N ASP A 369 -19.00 1.31 -11.37
CA ASP A 369 -19.33 0.08 -10.66
C ASP A 369 -19.93 0.37 -9.28
N PRO A 370 -21.12 -0.17 -8.94
CA PRO A 370 -21.83 0.17 -7.71
C PRO A 370 -21.19 -0.39 -6.44
N VAL A 371 -20.24 -1.32 -6.54
CA VAL A 371 -19.52 -1.90 -5.42
C VAL A 371 -18.15 -1.23 -5.30
N ILE A 372 -17.36 -1.24 -6.36
CA ILE A 372 -15.96 -0.79 -6.34
C ILE A 372 -15.86 0.73 -6.15
N SER A 373 -16.79 1.52 -6.71
CA SER A 373 -16.78 2.98 -6.53
C SER A 373 -17.10 3.44 -5.10
N GLN A 374 -17.50 2.52 -4.21
CA GLN A 374 -17.90 2.82 -2.83
C GLN A 374 -16.79 2.54 -1.80
N VAL A 375 -15.67 1.93 -2.22
CA VAL A 375 -14.52 1.62 -1.37
C VAL A 375 -13.38 2.62 -1.58
N LYS A 376 -12.33 2.56 -0.74
CA LYS A 376 -11.16 3.40 -0.93
C LYS A 376 -10.35 2.94 -2.14
N LEU A 377 -10.01 3.88 -3.03
CA LEU A 377 -9.18 3.64 -4.21
C LEU A 377 -7.94 4.52 -4.12
N ILE A 378 -6.78 3.89 -3.94
CA ILE A 378 -5.47 4.53 -3.84
C ILE A 378 -4.63 4.05 -5.02
N ALA A 379 -3.96 4.95 -5.72
CA ALA A 379 -3.07 4.61 -6.83
C ALA A 379 -1.62 4.90 -6.47
N GLU A 380 -0.71 4.04 -6.94
CA GLU A 380 0.65 4.43 -7.27
C GLU A 380 0.64 5.09 -8.66
N PRO A 381 0.76 6.42 -8.76
CA PRO A 381 0.47 7.14 -9.99
C PRO A 381 1.69 7.20 -10.92
N TRP A 382 2.44 6.10 -11.03
CA TRP A 382 3.54 5.96 -11.99
C TRP A 382 3.71 4.53 -12.49
N ASP A 383 4.40 4.36 -13.62
CA ASP A 383 4.98 3.08 -14.05
C ASP A 383 6.38 3.31 -14.65
N VAL A 384 7.10 2.24 -15.01
CA VAL A 384 8.46 2.36 -15.56
C VAL A 384 8.48 2.69 -17.06
N GLY A 385 7.31 2.69 -17.71
CA GLY A 385 7.17 3.00 -19.12
C GLY A 385 7.34 4.49 -19.43
N PRO A 386 7.68 4.85 -20.69
CA PRO A 386 7.69 6.24 -21.12
C PRO A 386 6.36 6.94 -20.83
N GLY A 387 6.41 8.15 -20.27
CA GLY A 387 5.22 8.90 -19.86
C GLY A 387 4.45 8.31 -18.66
N GLY A 388 5.05 7.36 -17.93
CA GLY A 388 4.42 6.66 -16.82
C GLY A 388 4.06 7.54 -15.63
N TYR A 389 4.78 8.65 -15.40
CA TYR A 389 4.56 9.53 -14.24
C TYR A 389 3.28 10.37 -14.37
N GLN A 390 2.26 10.02 -13.58
CA GLN A 390 0.88 10.51 -13.66
C GLN A 390 0.37 11.10 -12.35
N VAL A 391 1.27 11.57 -11.46
CA VAL A 391 0.87 12.26 -10.23
C VAL A 391 -0.02 13.45 -10.55
N GLY A 392 -1.20 13.50 -9.93
CA GLY A 392 -2.24 14.51 -10.15
C GLY A 392 -3.10 14.22 -11.39
N ASN A 393 -2.92 13.08 -12.07
CA ASN A 393 -3.64 12.77 -13.29
C ASN A 393 -4.70 11.66 -13.17
N PHE A 394 -4.89 11.05 -12.00
CA PHE A 394 -5.94 10.04 -11.84
C PHE A 394 -7.35 10.64 -11.77
N PRO A 395 -8.41 9.86 -12.07
CA PRO A 395 -9.79 10.33 -12.00
C PRO A 395 -10.20 10.80 -10.59
N PRO A 396 -11.25 11.65 -10.44
CA PRO A 396 -11.58 12.30 -9.18
C PRO A 396 -11.93 11.40 -7.98
N LEU A 397 -12.29 10.14 -8.21
CA LEU A 397 -12.57 9.18 -7.12
C LEU A 397 -11.30 8.59 -6.48
N TRP A 398 -10.14 8.80 -7.10
CA TRP A 398 -8.89 8.22 -6.66
C TRP A 398 -8.11 9.15 -5.74
N SER A 399 -7.57 8.57 -4.68
CA SER A 399 -6.42 9.12 -3.96
C SER A 399 -5.13 8.57 -4.57
N GLU A 400 -4.03 9.28 -4.39
CA GLU A 400 -2.74 8.94 -4.97
C GLU A 400 -1.64 9.00 -3.92
N TRP A 401 -0.72 8.04 -3.97
CA TRP A 401 0.56 8.16 -3.28
C TRP A 401 1.30 9.42 -3.77
N ASN A 402 1.52 10.35 -2.85
CA ASN A 402 2.14 11.63 -3.19
C ASN A 402 3.66 11.56 -3.10
N GLY A 403 4.30 11.04 -4.16
CA GLY A 403 5.76 11.00 -4.27
C GLY A 403 6.43 12.38 -4.19
N LYS A 404 5.74 13.46 -4.60
CA LYS A 404 6.26 14.83 -4.43
C LYS A 404 6.30 15.24 -2.96
N TYR A 405 5.28 14.88 -2.17
CA TYR A 405 5.28 15.11 -0.73
C TYR A 405 6.49 14.43 -0.08
N ARG A 406 6.68 13.14 -0.35
CA ARG A 406 7.81 12.34 0.16
C ARG A 406 9.15 13.04 -0.11
N ASP A 407 9.39 13.37 -1.37
CA ASP A 407 10.65 13.95 -1.82
C ASP A 407 10.91 15.34 -1.22
N THR A 408 9.91 16.23 -1.25
CA THR A 408 10.03 17.59 -0.73
C THR A 408 10.23 17.60 0.79
N VAL A 409 9.51 16.77 1.54
CA VAL A 409 9.66 16.70 3.00
C VAL A 409 11.02 16.14 3.40
N ARG A 410 11.53 15.12 2.68
CA ARG A 410 12.90 14.60 2.84
C ARG A 410 13.95 15.68 2.58
N ASP A 411 13.82 16.41 1.47
CA ASP A 411 14.72 17.51 1.11
C ASP A 411 14.71 18.66 2.13
N PHE A 412 13.52 19.03 2.61
CA PHE A 412 13.37 20.09 3.59
C PHE A 412 14.17 19.77 4.86
N TRP A 413 13.97 18.58 5.44
CA TRP A 413 14.62 18.21 6.70
C TRP A 413 16.11 17.90 6.60
N ARG A 414 16.59 17.38 5.46
CA ARG A 414 18.05 17.27 5.22
C ARG A 414 18.71 18.65 4.98
N GLY A 415 17.92 19.68 4.70
CA GLY A 415 18.34 21.08 4.65
C GLY A 415 18.71 21.58 3.27
N GLU A 416 18.13 21.01 2.21
CA GLU A 416 18.34 21.43 0.83
C GLU A 416 17.76 22.85 0.56
N PRO A 417 18.50 23.74 -0.12
CA PRO A 417 18.00 25.08 -0.48
C PRO A 417 16.82 25.05 -1.46
N GLY A 418 15.97 26.09 -1.41
CA GLY A 418 14.96 26.34 -2.45
C GLY A 418 13.69 25.48 -2.37
N THR A 419 13.44 24.82 -1.23
CA THR A 419 12.31 23.90 -1.04
C THR A 419 11.09 24.52 -0.36
N LEU A 420 11.16 25.78 0.09
CA LEU A 420 10.17 26.33 1.02
C LEU A 420 8.75 26.48 0.44
N GLY A 421 8.61 27.03 -0.77
CA GLY A 421 7.31 27.16 -1.43
C GLY A 421 6.68 25.82 -1.78
N GLU A 422 7.49 24.86 -2.25
CA GLU A 422 7.05 23.48 -2.46
C GLU A 422 6.64 22.82 -1.15
N PHE A 423 7.43 22.99 -0.08
CA PHE A 423 7.13 22.45 1.25
C PHE A 423 5.81 22.99 1.80
N ALA A 424 5.55 24.30 1.66
CA ALA A 424 4.28 24.89 2.06
C ALA A 424 3.09 24.31 1.27
N SER A 425 3.27 24.06 -0.04
CA SER A 425 2.26 23.41 -0.87
C SER A 425 2.01 21.96 -0.43
N ARG A 426 3.06 21.21 -0.06
CA ARG A 426 2.94 19.85 0.49
C ARG A 426 2.25 19.81 1.85
N LEU A 427 2.62 20.70 2.77
CA LEU A 427 2.00 20.83 4.10
C LEU A 427 0.49 21.11 4.01
N THR A 428 0.07 21.85 2.98
CA THR A 428 -1.33 22.30 2.79
C THR A 428 -2.15 21.40 1.87
N GLY A 429 -1.68 20.17 1.62
CA GLY A 429 -2.44 19.11 0.96
C GLY A 429 -2.24 19.06 -0.55
N SER A 430 -1.17 19.66 -1.07
CA SER A 430 -0.82 19.64 -2.51
C SER A 430 -1.95 20.14 -3.41
N SER A 431 -2.49 21.31 -3.07
CA SER A 431 -3.54 21.97 -3.85
C SER A 431 -3.15 22.19 -5.31
N ASP A 432 -1.86 22.41 -5.58
CA ASP A 432 -1.29 22.51 -6.92
C ASP A 432 -1.49 21.26 -7.79
N LEU A 433 -1.62 20.08 -7.16
CA LEU A 433 -1.86 18.81 -7.84
C LEU A 433 -3.35 18.48 -7.93
N TYR A 434 -4.10 18.71 -6.85
CA TYR A 434 -5.41 18.07 -6.66
C TYR A 434 -6.61 19.04 -6.62
N GLN A 435 -6.40 20.36 -6.55
CA GLN A 435 -7.53 21.28 -6.37
C GLN A 435 -8.36 21.50 -7.64
N ASN A 436 -7.74 21.39 -8.82
CA ASN A 436 -8.30 21.88 -10.08
C ASN A 436 -9.25 20.91 -10.79
N ASP A 437 -9.37 19.66 -10.34
CA ASP A 437 -10.20 18.62 -10.96
C ASP A 437 -11.36 18.12 -10.07
N GLY A 438 -11.66 18.86 -9.00
CA GLY A 438 -12.75 18.56 -8.08
C GLY A 438 -12.36 17.68 -6.89
N ARG A 439 -11.11 17.20 -6.85
CA ARG A 439 -10.56 16.52 -5.69
C ARG A 439 -10.35 17.47 -4.50
N ARG A 440 -10.04 16.86 -3.36
CA ARG A 440 -9.94 17.48 -2.04
C ARG A 440 -8.59 17.10 -1.42
N PRO A 441 -8.19 17.68 -0.27
CA PRO A 441 -6.90 17.35 0.34
C PRO A 441 -6.68 15.84 0.52
N TYR A 442 -7.75 15.08 0.79
CA TYR A 442 -7.66 13.62 0.95
C TYR A 442 -7.19 12.84 -0.28
N ALA A 443 -7.18 13.46 -1.47
CA ALA A 443 -6.62 12.83 -2.66
C ALA A 443 -5.09 12.63 -2.54
N SER A 444 -4.44 13.38 -1.65
CA SER A 444 -3.03 13.21 -1.32
C SER A 444 -2.86 12.18 -0.20
N ILE A 445 -2.33 11.00 -0.53
CA ILE A 445 -1.76 10.09 0.47
C ILE A 445 -0.33 10.54 0.73
N ASN A 446 -0.12 11.19 1.87
CA ASN A 446 1.17 11.69 2.29
C ASN A 446 1.95 10.59 2.98
N PHE A 447 3.21 10.41 2.60
CA PHE A 447 4.12 9.46 3.24
C PHE A 447 5.55 9.98 3.16
N VAL A 448 6.35 9.66 4.16
CA VAL A 448 7.81 9.94 4.16
C VAL A 448 8.59 8.69 3.81
N THR A 449 8.06 7.53 4.16
CA THR A 449 8.64 6.19 4.03
C THR A 449 7.53 5.22 3.64
N ALA A 450 7.90 4.17 2.92
CA ALA A 450 7.05 3.08 2.47
C ALA A 450 7.92 1.82 2.37
N HIS A 451 7.36 0.70 1.96
CA HIS A 451 8.13 -0.54 1.73
C HIS A 451 9.27 -0.33 0.73
N ASP A 452 9.05 0.52 -0.28
CA ASP A 452 10.06 0.98 -1.22
C ASP A 452 11.00 2.02 -0.60
N GLY A 453 12.30 1.73 -0.64
CA GLY A 453 13.34 2.61 -0.13
C GLY A 453 13.65 2.36 1.35
N PHE A 454 14.20 3.37 2.00
CA PHE A 454 14.56 3.28 3.42
C PHE A 454 13.35 3.32 4.36
N THR A 455 13.48 2.59 5.47
CA THR A 455 12.74 2.84 6.72
C THR A 455 13.04 4.23 7.28
N LEU A 456 12.24 4.73 8.23
CA LEU A 456 12.49 6.05 8.83
C LEU A 456 13.80 6.09 9.61
N ALA A 457 14.16 5.00 10.29
CA ALA A 457 15.44 4.91 11.00
C ALA A 457 16.62 4.93 10.02
N ASP A 458 16.51 4.25 8.87
CA ASP A 458 17.59 4.19 7.89
C ASP A 458 17.69 5.48 7.06
N LEU A 459 16.57 6.16 6.80
CA LEU A 459 16.52 7.46 6.12
C LEU A 459 17.40 8.52 6.82
N VAL A 460 17.54 8.42 8.14
CA VAL A 460 18.37 9.32 8.96
C VAL A 460 19.72 8.70 9.35
N SER A 461 20.03 7.50 8.87
CA SER A 461 21.23 6.75 9.26
C SER A 461 22.13 6.37 8.08
N TYR A 462 21.67 6.46 6.85
CA TYR A 462 22.42 6.05 5.65
C TYR A 462 22.31 7.08 4.53
N ASN A 463 23.42 7.36 3.85
CA ASN A 463 23.44 8.15 2.61
C ASN A 463 23.41 7.23 1.39
N GLU A 464 24.05 6.07 1.47
CA GLU A 464 24.13 5.08 0.39
C GLU A 464 23.27 3.86 0.73
N LYS A 465 22.80 3.16 -0.31
CA LYS A 465 22.11 1.87 -0.15
C LYS A 465 23.14 0.74 0.07
N HIS A 466 22.77 -0.24 0.89
CA HIS A 466 23.54 -1.43 1.27
C HIS A 466 22.71 -2.68 0.96
N ASN A 467 22.51 -2.93 -0.33
CA ASN A 467 21.63 -3.98 -0.85
C ASN A 467 22.39 -5.30 -1.16
N GLU A 468 23.62 -5.46 -0.67
CA GLU A 468 24.48 -6.60 -1.01
C GLU A 468 23.83 -7.95 -0.69
N ALA A 469 22.98 -7.99 0.35
CA ALA A 469 22.23 -9.17 0.75
C ALA A 469 21.29 -9.70 -0.35
N ASN A 470 20.90 -8.87 -1.31
CA ASN A 470 20.01 -9.24 -2.42
C ASN A 470 20.74 -10.03 -3.52
N GLY A 471 22.08 -10.07 -3.50
CA GLY A 471 22.86 -10.87 -4.46
C GLY A 471 22.85 -10.32 -5.89
N GLU A 472 22.71 -9.00 -6.04
CA GLU A 472 22.73 -8.27 -7.31
C GLU A 472 23.89 -7.26 -7.40
N GLY A 473 24.84 -7.34 -6.46
CA GLY A 473 26.01 -6.45 -6.40
C GLY A 473 25.67 -4.99 -6.08
N GLY A 474 24.56 -4.74 -5.38
CA GLY A 474 24.09 -3.40 -5.01
C GLY A 474 23.48 -2.60 -6.17
N ASN A 475 23.19 -3.24 -7.31
CA ASN A 475 22.64 -2.56 -8.49
C ASN A 475 21.13 -2.31 -8.40
N ASP A 476 20.43 -3.06 -7.55
CA ASP A 476 18.98 -2.95 -7.32
C ASP A 476 18.65 -1.84 -6.31
N GLY A 477 17.40 -1.34 -6.32
CA GLY A 477 16.93 -0.25 -5.45
C GLY A 477 17.30 1.17 -5.91
N GLU A 478 16.61 2.17 -5.35
CA GLU A 478 16.80 3.58 -5.70
C GLU A 478 18.18 4.12 -5.24
N SER A 479 18.87 4.85 -6.10
CA SER A 479 20.17 5.46 -5.77
C SER A 479 20.01 6.87 -5.18
N HIS A 480 18.88 7.54 -5.44
CA HIS A 480 18.59 8.90 -4.97
C HIS A 480 17.55 8.93 -3.84
N ASN A 481 17.95 8.42 -2.68
CA ASN A 481 17.05 8.23 -1.52
C ASN A 481 16.59 9.53 -0.83
N ARG A 482 17.30 10.64 -1.07
CA ARG A 482 17.13 11.92 -0.35
C ARG A 482 17.26 11.76 1.17
N SER A 483 18.15 10.88 1.59
CA SER A 483 18.46 10.56 2.99
C SER A 483 19.59 11.45 3.54
N TRP A 484 19.81 11.38 4.85
CA TRP A 484 20.97 11.98 5.50
C TRP A 484 21.38 11.18 6.74
N ASN A 485 22.59 10.62 6.73
CA ASN A 485 23.12 9.78 7.81
C ASN A 485 23.42 10.49 9.15
N CYS A 486 23.16 11.80 9.23
CA CYS A 486 23.40 12.66 10.39
C CYS A 486 24.87 12.74 10.84
N GLY A 487 25.82 12.35 10.00
CA GLY A 487 27.27 12.48 10.21
C GLY A 487 28.04 11.17 10.21
N VAL A 488 27.39 10.04 10.46
CA VAL A 488 28.00 8.70 10.48
C VAL A 488 27.16 7.74 9.65
N GLU A 489 27.76 6.93 8.79
CA GLU A 489 27.02 5.94 8.00
C GLU A 489 26.70 4.71 8.86
N GLY A 490 25.42 4.36 8.98
CA GLY A 490 24.94 3.19 9.71
C GLY A 490 24.98 3.34 11.25
N PRO A 491 25.11 2.23 12.00
CA PRO A 491 25.10 2.22 13.46
C PRO A 491 26.25 3.05 14.06
N THR A 492 25.99 3.72 15.19
CA THR A 492 26.98 4.55 15.90
C THR A 492 26.68 4.60 17.40
N ASP A 493 27.72 4.84 18.19
CA ASP A 493 27.64 5.13 19.64
C ASP A 493 27.80 6.63 19.95
N ASP A 494 27.92 7.49 18.93
CA ASP A 494 28.00 8.94 19.11
C ASP A 494 26.65 9.50 19.57
N GLU A 495 26.57 9.90 20.85
CA GLU A 495 25.36 10.43 21.48
C GLU A 495 24.79 11.66 20.76
N GLY A 496 25.66 12.51 20.18
CA GLY A 496 25.24 13.69 19.43
C GLY A 496 24.53 13.32 18.13
N VAL A 497 25.06 12.32 17.42
CA VAL A 497 24.44 11.79 16.19
C VAL A 497 23.13 11.08 16.53
N LEU A 498 23.10 10.25 17.58
CA LEU A 498 21.88 9.54 18.01
C LEU A 498 20.76 10.51 18.42
N ALA A 499 21.08 11.56 19.19
CA ALA A 499 20.11 12.58 19.57
C ALA A 499 19.57 13.35 18.35
N LEU A 500 20.44 13.65 17.38
CA LEU A 500 20.05 14.30 16.13
C LEU A 500 19.14 13.38 15.28
N ARG A 501 19.46 12.09 15.16
CA ARG A 501 18.63 11.10 14.44
C ARG A 501 17.25 10.98 15.09
N ALA A 502 17.19 10.85 16.41
CA ALA A 502 15.92 10.80 17.14
C ALA A 502 15.06 12.05 16.87
N ARG A 503 15.69 13.24 16.88
CA ARG A 503 15.03 14.49 16.51
C ARG A 503 14.51 14.49 15.06
N GLN A 504 15.31 14.00 14.10
CA GLN A 504 14.87 13.91 12.70
C GLN A 504 13.67 12.96 12.52
N GLN A 505 13.67 11.80 13.17
CA GLN A 505 12.53 10.87 13.11
C GLN A 505 11.25 11.56 13.62
N ARG A 506 11.33 12.26 14.76
CA ARG A 506 10.20 13.04 15.30
C ARG A 506 9.77 14.17 14.36
N ASN A 507 10.70 14.86 13.71
CA ASN A 507 10.38 15.89 12.73
C ASN A 507 9.56 15.35 11.56
N PHE A 508 9.97 14.20 11.01
CA PHE A 508 9.25 13.56 9.91
C PHE A 508 7.85 13.11 10.33
N ILE A 509 7.73 12.43 11.48
CA ILE A 509 6.44 11.99 12.04
C ILE A 509 5.52 13.18 12.30
N ALA A 510 6.01 14.22 12.95
CA ALA A 510 5.19 15.38 13.26
C ALA A 510 4.79 16.16 12.00
N THR A 511 5.69 16.34 11.03
CA THR A 511 5.36 16.96 9.74
C THR A 511 4.27 16.16 9.02
N LEU A 512 4.37 14.83 9.02
CA LEU A 512 3.37 13.94 8.42
C LEU A 512 1.99 14.09 9.07
N MET A 513 1.93 14.09 10.41
CA MET A 513 0.66 14.17 11.13
C MET A 513 0.01 15.56 11.11
N LEU A 514 0.82 16.63 10.95
CA LEU A 514 0.35 18.02 10.88
C LEU A 514 -0.03 18.46 9.45
N SER A 515 0.40 17.73 8.43
CA SER A 515 0.08 18.03 7.03
C SER A 515 -1.38 17.74 6.69
N GLN A 516 -1.98 18.56 5.82
CA GLN A 516 -3.28 18.23 5.22
C GLN A 516 -3.11 17.08 4.21
N GLY A 517 -4.15 16.27 4.06
CA GLY A 517 -4.11 15.01 3.30
C GLY A 517 -4.24 13.82 4.24
N VAL A 518 -4.00 12.61 3.73
CA VAL A 518 -4.10 11.36 4.50
C VAL A 518 -2.69 10.88 4.83
N PRO A 519 -2.29 10.79 6.11
CA PRO A 519 -0.97 10.28 6.46
C PRO A 519 -0.92 8.75 6.36
N MET A 520 0.19 8.24 5.82
CA MET A 520 0.55 6.82 5.81
C MET A 520 1.86 6.61 6.58
N LEU A 521 1.82 5.69 7.56
CA LEU A 521 2.96 5.22 8.34
C LEU A 521 3.41 3.85 7.82
N LEU A 522 4.72 3.66 7.67
CA LEU A 522 5.31 2.36 7.38
C LEU A 522 5.47 1.57 8.68
N HIS A 523 5.11 0.28 8.65
CA HIS A 523 5.19 -0.57 9.82
C HIS A 523 6.60 -0.62 10.45
N GLY A 524 6.64 -0.43 11.76
CA GLY A 524 7.84 -0.47 12.56
C GLY A 524 8.62 0.84 12.58
N ASP A 525 8.26 1.86 11.80
CA ASP A 525 8.90 3.18 11.92
C ASP A 525 8.68 3.79 13.31
N GLU A 526 7.53 3.53 13.93
CA GLU A 526 7.22 3.92 15.32
C GLU A 526 8.10 3.19 16.36
N LEU A 527 8.73 2.08 15.94
CA LEU A 527 9.63 1.27 16.74
C LEU A 527 11.11 1.49 16.37
N GLY A 528 11.41 2.35 15.40
CA GLY A 528 12.76 2.52 14.86
C GLY A 528 13.26 1.30 14.09
N ARG A 529 12.37 0.61 13.34
CA ARG A 529 12.72 -0.52 12.46
C ARG A 529 13.82 -0.10 11.49
N THR A 530 14.80 -0.97 11.32
CA THR A 530 15.94 -0.80 10.41
C THR A 530 16.03 -2.01 9.49
N GLN A 531 16.43 -1.77 8.26
CA GLN A 531 16.83 -2.74 7.26
C GLN A 531 18.35 -2.68 7.03
N GLN A 532 19.09 -2.12 7.99
CA GLN A 532 20.54 -1.95 7.99
C GLN A 532 21.07 -1.23 6.74
N GLY A 533 20.29 -0.29 6.20
CA GLY A 533 20.66 0.44 4.99
C GLY A 533 20.36 -0.31 3.69
N ASN A 534 19.72 -1.49 3.74
CA ASN A 534 19.09 -2.04 2.56
C ASN A 534 17.81 -1.24 2.27
N ASN A 535 17.68 -0.69 1.07
CA ASN A 535 16.52 0.11 0.67
C ASN A 535 15.57 -0.64 -0.28
N ASN A 536 15.78 -1.94 -0.43
CA ASN A 536 15.06 -2.80 -1.35
C ASN A 536 15.01 -4.25 -0.81
N VAL A 537 14.44 -4.45 0.37
CA VAL A 537 14.36 -5.78 1.02
C VAL A 537 13.32 -6.72 0.39
N TYR A 538 12.98 -6.52 -0.89
CA TYR A 538 11.94 -7.27 -1.60
C TYR A 538 12.15 -8.78 -1.56
N CYS A 539 13.40 -9.23 -1.45
CA CYS A 539 13.77 -10.64 -1.46
C CYS A 539 14.28 -11.20 -0.11
N GLN A 540 14.09 -10.45 0.98
CA GLN A 540 14.70 -10.73 2.28
C GLN A 540 13.66 -11.17 3.31
N ASP A 541 13.16 -12.40 3.24
CA ASP A 541 12.28 -12.97 4.27
C ASP A 541 13.07 -13.49 5.48
N ASN A 542 13.65 -12.55 6.23
CA ASN A 542 14.51 -12.81 7.38
C ASN A 542 14.57 -11.58 8.32
N GLU A 543 15.44 -11.63 9.32
CA GLU A 543 15.59 -10.59 10.34
C GLU A 543 15.97 -9.21 9.81
N LEU A 544 16.42 -9.10 8.55
CA LEU A 544 16.67 -7.81 7.91
C LEU A 544 15.37 -7.05 7.61
N SER A 545 14.26 -7.76 7.33
CA SER A 545 12.97 -7.15 6.98
C SER A 545 11.94 -7.25 8.10
N TRP A 546 12.02 -8.27 8.94
CA TRP A 546 11.09 -8.52 10.04
C TRP A 546 11.17 -7.44 11.13
N VAL A 547 10.05 -7.16 11.79
CA VAL A 547 9.99 -6.19 12.90
C VAL A 547 10.57 -6.81 14.16
N ASP A 548 11.67 -6.23 14.66
CA ASP A 548 12.23 -6.56 15.97
C ASP A 548 11.44 -5.87 17.10
N TRP A 549 10.51 -6.61 17.69
CA TRP A 549 9.68 -6.12 18.79
C TRP A 549 10.44 -5.87 20.10
N THR A 550 11.70 -6.30 20.22
CA THR A 550 12.53 -5.88 21.37
C THR A 550 12.83 -4.39 21.35
N GLN A 551 12.78 -3.76 20.16
CA GLN A 551 12.94 -2.32 20.00
C GLN A 551 11.78 -1.51 20.60
N ALA A 552 10.59 -2.08 20.76
CA ALA A 552 9.44 -1.38 21.34
C ALA A 552 9.70 -0.88 22.77
N THR A 553 10.53 -1.61 23.54
CA THR A 553 10.95 -1.14 24.87
C THR A 553 12.03 -0.07 24.78
N LYS A 554 13.02 -0.28 23.89
CA LYS A 554 14.17 0.62 23.70
C LYS A 554 13.76 1.98 23.14
N ASN A 555 12.82 2.00 22.21
CA ASN A 555 12.33 3.17 21.48
C ASN A 555 10.91 3.55 21.93
N SER A 556 10.56 3.24 23.18
CA SER A 556 9.24 3.53 23.76
C SER A 556 8.86 5.02 23.66
N GLU A 557 9.83 5.93 23.81
CA GLU A 557 9.61 7.37 23.62
C GLU A 557 9.17 7.73 22.20
N LEU A 558 9.67 7.03 21.17
CA LEU A 558 9.27 7.27 19.78
C LEU A 558 7.86 6.73 19.50
N LEU A 559 7.55 5.56 20.06
CA LEU A 559 6.21 4.97 19.97
C LEU A 559 5.17 5.87 20.65
N GLU A 560 5.46 6.36 21.84
CA GLU A 560 4.60 7.31 22.58
C GLU A 560 4.45 8.62 21.81
N PHE A 561 5.56 9.20 21.33
CA PHE A 561 5.51 10.41 20.51
C PHE A 561 4.66 10.23 19.25
N THR A 562 4.79 9.10 18.56
CA THR A 562 4.00 8.80 17.35
C THR A 562 2.52 8.68 17.68
N SER A 563 2.18 7.93 18.73
CA SER A 563 0.81 7.75 19.20
C SER A 563 0.17 9.08 19.61
N ASP A 564 0.91 9.93 20.32
CA ASP A 564 0.45 11.25 20.76
C ASP A 564 0.27 12.21 19.58
N MET A 565 1.13 12.16 18.56
CA MET A 565 0.94 12.95 17.32
C MET A 565 -0.30 12.51 16.53
N VAL A 566 -0.58 11.20 16.46
CA VAL A 566 -1.81 10.67 15.87
C VAL A 566 -3.04 11.12 16.67
N ALA A 567 -2.98 11.04 18.00
CA ALA A 567 -4.05 11.52 18.88
C ALA A 567 -4.29 13.04 18.75
N LEU A 568 -3.23 13.84 18.65
CA LEU A 568 -3.32 15.29 18.40
C LEU A 568 -4.05 15.57 17.09
N ARG A 569 -3.65 14.89 16.00
CA ARG A 569 -4.33 15.00 14.70
C ARG A 569 -5.80 14.61 14.79
N ALA A 570 -6.11 13.51 15.46
CA ALA A 570 -7.49 13.05 15.65
C ALA A 570 -8.34 14.06 16.44
N ALA A 571 -7.77 14.69 17.47
CA ALA A 571 -8.46 15.67 18.30
C ALA A 571 -8.76 17.00 17.57
N HIS A 572 -7.96 17.36 16.56
CA HIS A 572 -7.98 18.69 15.96
C HIS A 572 -8.32 18.69 14.45
N PRO A 573 -9.61 18.94 14.09
CA PRO A 573 -10.07 19.07 12.70
C PRO A 573 -9.25 20.01 11.81
N VAL A 574 -8.54 21.00 12.37
CA VAL A 574 -7.69 21.91 11.61
C VAL A 574 -6.56 21.20 10.85
N PHE A 575 -6.08 20.04 11.32
CA PHE A 575 -5.04 19.24 10.65
C PHE A 575 -5.61 18.22 9.64
N ARG A 576 -6.93 18.02 9.66
CA ARG A 576 -7.62 16.99 8.87
C ARG A 576 -8.82 17.58 8.12
N ARG A 577 -8.58 18.67 7.38
CA ARG A 577 -9.64 19.38 6.66
C ARG A 577 -10.15 18.56 5.47
N ARG A 578 -11.44 18.72 5.16
CA ARG A 578 -12.05 18.19 3.92
C ARG A 578 -11.91 19.15 2.75
N ARG A 579 -11.59 20.42 3.00
CA ARG A 579 -11.38 21.44 1.97
C ARG A 579 -10.00 22.07 2.14
N PHE A 580 -9.42 22.49 1.02
CA PHE A 580 -8.19 23.28 1.02
C PHE A 580 -8.37 24.60 1.77
N PHE A 581 -7.26 25.15 2.26
CA PHE A 581 -7.22 26.52 2.76
C PHE A 581 -7.49 27.52 1.62
N ASP A 582 -8.17 28.64 1.91
CA ASP A 582 -8.48 29.71 0.92
C ASP A 582 -7.55 30.93 1.10
N GLY A 583 -6.96 31.11 2.29
CA GLY A 583 -6.15 32.28 2.65
C GLY A 583 -6.96 33.57 2.85
N ARG A 584 -8.30 33.50 2.77
CA ARG A 584 -9.17 34.68 2.86
C ARG A 584 -9.55 35.02 4.30
N PRO A 585 -9.65 36.32 4.67
CA PRO A 585 -10.05 36.72 6.01
C PRO A 585 -11.44 36.20 6.42
N ILE A 586 -11.52 35.62 7.62
CA ILE A 586 -12.73 35.06 8.19
C ILE A 586 -13.25 35.97 9.30
N ALA A 587 -14.49 36.44 9.14
CA ALA A 587 -15.12 37.36 10.07
C ALA A 587 -15.29 36.72 11.46
N ARG A 588 -14.76 37.39 12.49
CA ARG A 588 -14.91 36.98 13.89
C ARG A 588 -16.14 37.63 14.52
N SER A 589 -16.73 36.97 15.53
CA SER A 589 -17.76 37.59 16.37
C SER A 589 -17.21 38.72 17.27
N ARG A 590 -15.90 38.72 17.55
CA ARG A 590 -15.14 39.81 18.20
C ARG A 590 -13.69 39.85 17.66
N GLY A 591 -13.22 41.04 17.25
CA GLY A 591 -11.83 41.28 16.79
C GLY A 591 -11.69 41.40 15.26
N ASN A 592 -10.45 41.59 14.79
CA ASN A 592 -10.13 41.66 13.36
C ASN A 592 -10.34 40.28 12.70
N ALA A 593 -10.76 40.29 11.43
CA ALA A 593 -10.84 39.08 10.63
C ALA A 593 -9.42 38.51 10.41
N LEU A 594 -9.25 37.21 10.68
CA LEU A 594 -7.99 36.49 10.44
C LEU A 594 -8.22 35.49 9.31
N PRO A 595 -7.23 35.24 8.43
CA PRO A 595 -7.35 34.23 7.38
C PRO A 595 -7.42 32.83 7.98
N ASP A 596 -7.80 31.82 7.18
CA ASP A 596 -7.76 30.43 7.62
C ASP A 596 -6.33 29.86 7.71
N ILE A 597 -5.40 30.46 6.96
CA ILE A 597 -3.95 30.21 7.02
C ILE A 597 -3.17 31.52 6.85
N ALA A 598 -2.02 31.65 7.52
CA ALA A 598 -1.03 32.70 7.25
C ALA A 598 0.39 32.16 7.44
N TRP A 599 1.37 32.73 6.75
CA TRP A 599 2.77 32.32 6.78
C TRP A 599 3.66 33.46 7.23
N PHE A 600 4.63 33.18 8.11
CA PHE A 600 5.48 34.20 8.71
C PHE A 600 6.96 33.87 8.57
N THR A 601 7.74 34.92 8.38
CA THR A 601 9.20 34.90 8.52
C THR A 601 9.59 34.73 9.99
N PRO A 602 10.87 34.41 10.31
CA PRO A 602 11.33 34.34 11.70
C PRO A 602 11.15 35.65 12.49
N SER A 603 11.10 36.82 11.82
CA SER A 603 10.82 38.10 12.48
C SER A 603 9.34 38.31 12.84
N GLY A 604 8.45 37.37 12.50
CA GLY A 604 7.02 37.46 12.78
C GLY A 604 6.25 38.34 11.78
N GLU A 605 6.87 38.67 10.64
CA GLU A 605 6.25 39.40 9.54
C GLU A 605 5.60 38.41 8.56
N GLU A 606 4.43 38.75 8.01
CA GLU A 606 3.75 37.91 7.03
C GLU A 606 4.57 37.83 5.74
N MET A 607 4.76 36.61 5.22
CA MET A 607 5.60 36.36 4.06
C MET A 607 5.05 37.04 2.79
N THR A 608 5.94 37.70 2.06
CA THR A 608 5.70 38.26 0.73
C THR A 608 6.12 37.27 -0.36
N GLU A 609 5.76 37.54 -1.62
CA GLU A 609 6.19 36.74 -2.78
C GLU A 609 7.72 36.57 -2.84
N GLN A 610 8.49 37.60 -2.48
CA GLN A 610 9.97 37.54 -2.49
C GLN A 610 10.54 36.63 -1.41
N ASP A 611 9.84 36.46 -0.28
CA ASP A 611 10.30 35.61 0.81
C ASP A 611 10.25 34.13 0.43
N TRP A 612 9.29 33.74 -0.40
CA TRP A 612 9.14 32.37 -0.93
C TRP A 612 10.28 31.95 -1.85
N ASP A 613 10.81 32.89 -2.63
CA ASP A 613 11.92 32.67 -3.57
C ASP A 613 13.31 32.88 -2.92
N SER A 614 13.34 33.30 -1.65
CA SER A 614 14.60 33.57 -0.96
C SER A 614 15.33 32.26 -0.62
N GLY A 615 16.56 32.10 -1.14
CA GLY A 615 17.38 30.89 -0.92
C GLY A 615 17.79 30.61 0.54
N PHE A 616 17.40 31.48 1.47
CA PHE A 616 17.69 31.36 2.91
C PHE A 616 16.49 30.80 3.73
N GLY A 617 15.38 30.46 3.08
CA GLY A 617 14.15 29.98 3.72
C GLY A 617 14.25 28.57 4.32
N LYS A 618 15.06 28.38 5.37
CA LYS A 618 15.15 27.13 6.16
C LYS A 618 14.32 27.17 7.45
N CYS A 619 13.64 28.29 7.72
CA CYS A 619 12.72 28.42 8.85
C CYS A 619 11.47 29.19 8.43
N VAL A 620 10.31 28.67 8.84
CA VAL A 620 9.00 29.25 8.52
C VAL A 620 8.00 28.96 9.63
N THR A 621 7.08 29.89 9.86
CA THR A 621 5.95 29.66 10.79
C THR A 621 4.62 29.73 10.06
N ALA A 622 3.81 28.69 10.17
CA ALA A 622 2.44 28.65 9.66
C ALA A 622 1.44 28.90 10.80
N PHE A 623 0.51 29.83 10.61
CA PHE A 623 -0.68 29.96 11.45
C PHE A 623 -1.84 29.19 10.83
N LEU A 624 -2.47 28.31 11.61
CA LEU A 624 -3.65 27.55 11.22
C LEU A 624 -4.83 27.97 12.09
N ASN A 625 -5.90 28.45 11.47
CA ASN A 625 -7.02 29.05 12.18
C ASN A 625 -8.18 28.07 12.35
N GLY A 626 -8.38 27.54 13.56
CA GLY A 626 -9.50 26.66 13.87
C GLY A 626 -10.89 27.31 13.81
N ASP A 627 -10.97 28.65 13.87
CA ASP A 627 -12.23 29.38 13.60
C ASP A 627 -12.59 29.40 12.10
N GLY A 628 -11.61 29.02 11.26
CA GLY A 628 -11.61 29.16 9.81
C GLY A 628 -11.97 27.92 9.00
N ILE A 629 -12.43 26.87 9.67
CA ILE A 629 -12.90 25.65 9.01
C ILE A 629 -14.26 25.95 8.35
N THR A 630 -14.31 25.87 7.02
CA THR A 630 -15.48 26.32 6.22
C THR A 630 -16.48 25.20 5.96
N GLU A 631 -16.04 23.95 6.09
CA GLU A 631 -16.85 22.77 5.88
C GLU A 631 -17.68 22.39 7.13
N PRO A 632 -18.96 22.03 6.98
CA PRO A 632 -19.81 21.68 8.11
C PRO A 632 -19.70 20.19 8.48
N ASP A 633 -19.87 19.84 9.75
CA ASP A 633 -19.84 18.45 10.22
C ASP A 633 -20.88 17.55 9.48
N PRO A 634 -20.88 16.21 9.69
CA PRO A 634 -21.86 15.32 9.04
C PRO A 634 -23.34 15.66 9.32
N ARG A 635 -23.63 16.53 10.30
CA ARG A 635 -24.98 17.01 10.66
C ARG A 635 -25.25 18.44 10.17
N GLY A 636 -24.32 19.07 9.47
CA GLY A 636 -24.46 20.43 8.95
C GLY A 636 -24.03 21.55 9.92
N ASN A 637 -23.47 21.23 11.08
CA ASN A 637 -23.04 22.24 12.06
C ASN A 637 -21.69 22.85 11.69
N LYS A 638 -21.46 24.11 12.10
CA LYS A 638 -20.15 24.75 11.96
C LYS A 638 -19.12 23.99 12.80
N VAL A 639 -18.02 23.60 12.17
CA VAL A 639 -16.84 23.07 12.85
C VAL A 639 -15.99 24.24 13.35
N VAL A 640 -15.57 24.18 14.60
CA VAL A 640 -14.64 25.14 15.22
C VAL A 640 -13.61 24.31 15.97
N ASP A 641 -12.36 24.72 15.85
CA ASP A 641 -11.22 24.10 16.51
C ASP A 641 -10.34 25.19 17.15
N ASP A 642 -9.31 24.78 17.89
CA ASP A 642 -8.26 25.66 18.34
C ASP A 642 -7.37 26.13 17.19
N SER A 643 -6.63 27.21 17.41
CA SER A 643 -5.71 27.76 16.41
C SER A 643 -4.27 27.48 16.79
N PHE A 644 -3.43 27.24 15.79
CA PHE A 644 -2.06 26.78 16.00
C PHE A 644 -1.06 27.66 15.27
N LEU A 645 0.13 27.79 15.84
CA LEU A 645 1.35 28.19 15.14
C LEU A 645 2.23 26.94 15.01
N VAL A 646 2.71 26.66 13.82
CA VAL A 646 3.65 25.57 13.54
C VAL A 646 4.92 26.18 12.98
N ALA A 647 5.97 26.21 13.79
CA ALA A 647 7.26 26.75 13.43
C ALA A 647 8.20 25.60 13.05
N PHE A 648 8.71 25.61 11.82
CA PHE A 648 9.65 24.64 11.30
C PHE A 648 11.02 25.27 11.20
N ASN A 649 12.05 24.64 11.75
CA ASN A 649 13.44 25.05 11.58
C ASN A 649 14.27 23.87 11.03
N ALA A 650 14.53 23.87 9.72
CA ALA A 650 15.46 22.94 9.08
C ALA A 650 16.93 23.42 9.10
N HIS A 651 17.20 24.62 9.62
CA HIS A 651 18.55 25.13 9.78
C HIS A 651 19.31 24.35 10.87
N TYR A 652 20.63 24.30 10.75
CA TYR A 652 21.49 23.56 11.68
C TYR A 652 21.81 24.33 12.97
N GLU A 653 21.32 25.56 13.10
CA GLU A 653 21.40 26.40 14.30
C GLU A 653 20.00 26.72 14.81
N ASP A 654 19.90 27.05 16.09
CA ASP A 654 18.69 27.56 16.69
C ASP A 654 18.28 28.88 16.02
N ILE A 655 16.98 29.07 15.81
CA ILE A 655 16.43 30.29 15.22
C ILE A 655 15.39 30.88 16.17
N ASP A 656 15.62 32.13 16.55
CA ASP A 656 14.65 32.94 17.28
C ASP A 656 13.49 33.33 16.36
N VAL A 657 12.28 32.85 16.70
CA VAL A 657 11.04 33.14 15.99
C VAL A 657 10.18 34.07 16.84
N THR A 658 9.75 35.19 16.25
CA THR A 658 8.80 36.11 16.88
C THR A 658 7.38 35.68 16.60
N LEU A 659 6.60 35.41 17.65
CA LEU A 659 5.19 35.03 17.52
C LEU A 659 4.37 36.20 16.97
N PRO A 660 3.61 36.03 15.88
CA PRO A 660 2.99 37.15 15.18
C PRO A 660 1.99 37.91 16.05
N PRO A 661 2.15 39.24 16.24
CA PRO A 661 1.24 40.02 17.06
C PRO A 661 -0.17 40.07 16.45
N GLY A 662 -1.20 39.97 17.28
CA GLY A 662 -2.61 40.04 16.84
C GLY A 662 -3.25 38.70 16.47
N TYR A 663 -2.48 37.61 16.37
CA TYR A 663 -2.98 36.26 16.08
C TYR A 663 -3.39 35.46 17.33
N GLY A 664 -2.84 35.81 18.48
CA GLY A 664 -3.17 35.23 19.79
C GLY A 664 -2.58 36.05 20.93
N ARG A 665 -3.23 36.04 22.10
CA ARG A 665 -2.73 36.74 23.31
C ARG A 665 -1.70 35.90 24.05
N THR A 666 -1.93 34.60 24.12
CA THR A 666 -1.06 33.63 24.78
C THR A 666 -1.03 32.35 23.96
N TRP A 667 0.14 31.73 23.88
CA TRP A 667 0.44 30.54 23.12
C TRP A 667 1.08 29.50 24.03
N ALA A 668 0.60 28.27 24.01
CA ALA A 668 1.13 27.15 24.78
C ALA A 668 1.88 26.21 23.85
N VAL A 669 3.11 25.84 24.18
CA VAL A 669 3.86 24.81 23.44
C VAL A 669 3.20 23.45 23.69
N VAL A 670 2.74 22.82 22.62
CA VAL A 670 2.06 21.51 22.65
C VAL A 670 2.81 20.42 21.91
N VAL A 671 3.75 20.77 21.03
CA VAL A 671 4.71 19.82 20.45
C VAL A 671 6.09 20.45 20.40
N ASP A 672 7.10 19.70 20.82
CA ASP A 672 8.51 20.04 20.63
C ASP A 672 9.28 18.77 20.22
N THR A 673 9.78 18.74 18.98
CA THR A 673 10.54 17.57 18.48
C THR A 673 11.97 17.50 18.99
N ALA A 674 12.56 18.61 19.46
CA ALA A 674 13.86 18.61 20.09
C ALA A 674 13.82 17.90 21.45
N GLU A 675 12.80 18.20 22.24
CA GLU A 675 12.55 17.58 23.55
C GLU A 675 11.75 16.27 23.44
N GLY A 676 11.13 16.00 22.30
CA GLY A 676 10.29 14.81 22.07
C GLY A 676 8.98 14.84 22.86
N THR A 677 8.40 16.02 23.06
CA THR A 677 7.20 16.20 23.87
C THR A 677 5.97 16.47 23.03
N VAL A 678 4.84 15.88 23.43
CA VAL A 678 3.49 16.22 22.96
C VAL A 678 2.61 16.42 24.19
N VAL A 679 1.93 17.56 24.30
CA VAL A 679 1.10 17.94 25.45
C VAL A 679 -0.32 18.20 24.99
N THR A 680 -1.28 17.48 25.57
CA THR A 680 -2.71 17.68 25.28
C THR A 680 -3.34 18.63 26.30
N LEU A 681 -4.00 19.69 25.83
CA LEU A 681 -4.60 20.73 26.68
C LEU A 681 -6.08 20.49 27.04
N THR A 682 -6.68 19.39 26.60
CA THR A 682 -8.09 19.09 26.89
C THR A 682 -8.33 18.74 28.35
N GLN A 683 -9.31 19.41 28.97
CA GLN A 683 -9.73 19.20 30.35
C GLN A 683 -10.24 17.77 30.61
N ALA A 684 -9.46 16.98 31.35
CA ALA A 684 -9.98 16.02 32.32
C ALA A 684 -8.95 15.83 33.46
N ARG A 685 -9.39 16.14 34.68
CA ARG A 685 -8.65 15.93 35.93
C ARG A 685 -8.16 14.47 36.01
N GLY A 686 -6.85 14.22 36.05
CA GLY A 686 -6.36 12.91 36.48
C GLY A 686 -4.90 12.55 36.18
N SER A 687 -4.31 12.98 35.06
CA SER A 687 -2.90 12.69 34.79
C SER A 687 -2.02 13.84 35.25
N ALA A 688 -0.92 13.51 35.93
CA ALA A 688 0.12 14.46 36.33
C ALA A 688 0.94 14.87 35.09
N GLY A 689 0.33 15.65 34.18
CA GLY A 689 1.03 16.29 33.09
C GLY A 689 1.78 17.53 33.58
N LYS A 690 2.95 17.83 33.02
CA LYS A 690 3.62 19.13 33.20
C LYS A 690 2.75 20.20 32.55
N ASP A 691 2.54 21.33 33.23
CA ASP A 691 1.91 22.50 32.62
C ASP A 691 2.71 22.91 31.37
N PRO A 692 2.05 23.22 30.24
CA PRO A 692 2.75 23.63 29.02
C PRO A 692 3.49 24.95 29.25
N VAL A 693 4.63 25.12 28.59
CA VAL A 693 5.32 26.41 28.57
C VAL A 693 4.48 27.39 27.74
N THR A 694 4.22 28.57 28.30
CA THR A 694 3.38 29.60 27.63
C THR A 694 4.16 30.86 27.31
N TYR A 695 3.85 31.46 26.16
CA TYR A 695 4.42 32.72 25.69
C TYR A 695 3.31 33.73 25.34
N PRO A 696 3.48 35.03 25.65
CA PRO A 696 2.57 36.05 25.15
C PRO A 696 2.73 36.26 23.64
N GLY A 697 1.68 36.71 22.95
CA GLY A 697 1.79 37.13 21.54
C GLY A 697 2.80 38.25 21.37
N GLY A 698 3.61 38.20 20.31
CA GLY A 698 4.75 39.11 20.11
C GLY A 698 6.03 38.73 20.85
N ALA A 699 6.02 37.66 21.67
CA ALA A 699 7.25 37.14 22.27
C ALA A 699 8.14 36.46 21.23
N THR A 700 9.44 36.43 21.52
CA THR A 700 10.42 35.63 20.79
C THR A 700 10.59 34.27 21.47
N VAL A 701 10.56 33.21 20.69
CA VAL A 701 10.75 31.82 21.11
C VAL A 701 11.88 31.22 20.28
N SER A 702 12.83 30.56 20.92
CA SER A 702 13.88 29.84 20.21
C SER A 702 13.34 28.51 19.69
N VAL A 703 13.41 28.31 18.37
CA VAL A 703 13.15 27.03 17.72
C VAL A 703 14.49 26.34 17.54
N GLY A 704 14.69 25.22 18.22
CA GLY A 704 15.95 24.48 18.19
C GLY A 704 16.41 24.12 16.78
N ALA A 705 17.72 23.93 16.62
CA ALA A 705 18.32 23.47 15.37
C ALA A 705 17.65 22.18 14.88
N ARG A 706 17.21 22.16 13.61
CA ARG A 706 16.58 21.00 12.98
C ARG A 706 15.42 20.46 13.82
N SER A 707 14.52 21.32 14.27
CA SER A 707 13.33 20.95 15.05
C SER A 707 12.08 21.66 14.55
N LEU A 708 10.93 21.26 15.07
CA LEU A 708 9.69 22.02 14.92
C LEU A 708 9.01 22.20 16.28
N LEU A 709 8.31 23.32 16.42
CA LEU A 709 7.48 23.66 17.56
C LEU A 709 6.04 23.86 17.09
N VAL A 710 5.09 23.27 17.82
CA VAL A 710 3.66 23.57 17.66
C VAL A 710 3.18 24.31 18.89
N LEU A 711 2.53 25.45 18.69
CA LEU A 711 1.93 26.25 19.74
C LEU A 711 0.42 26.35 19.55
N GLN A 712 -0.35 26.01 20.58
CA GLN A 712 -1.81 26.16 20.60
C GLN A 712 -2.19 27.51 21.23
N ARG A 713 -3.14 28.21 20.60
CA ARG A 713 -3.64 29.50 21.07
C ARG A 713 -4.50 29.31 22.32
N LEU A 714 -4.15 29.96 23.42
CA LEU A 714 -4.99 30.05 24.61
C LEU A 714 -5.90 31.28 24.51
N ASN A 715 -7.20 31.09 24.78
CA ASN A 715 -8.22 32.13 24.69
C ASN A 715 -8.35 32.98 25.95
#